data_AF-A0A838RN12-F1
#
_entry.id   AF-A0A838RN12-F1
#
_cell.length_a   1.000
_cell.length_b   1.000
_cell.length_c   1.000
_cell.angle_alpha   90.00
_cell.angle_beta   90.00
_cell.angle_gamma   90.00
#
_symmetry.space_group_name_H-M   'P 1'
#
loop_
_entity.id
_entity.type
_entity.pdbx_description
1 polymer ?
#
loop_
_entity_poly.entity_id
_entity_poly.type
_entity_poly.pdbx_seq_one_letter_code
_entity_poly.pdbx_strand_id
1 'polypeptide(L)'
;PEAQRSPEVQQLLGKIPYLNGGIFERHQIEKQHGETIRIADRAFKRLFAFFDEYHWHLDDRPLRNDREINPDVLGYIFEKYINQKQMGAYYTKEDITEYISQNTILPFLFDEAQKKCRVAFEGEHSIWTLLVADPEHYIYPAVRKGAALPLPAEIAAGLDDVSQRSAWNSPTPPDHALPTEIWRETVERRRRYEAQRDKLAAGEVISINDLITYNLDIRQFAQDVIEGSEGPELIRAFWRALQRVTVLDPTCGSGAFLFAALNILQPLYEACLDRMAALVADLKPDDSPLKYKDFKELLAQVATHPNEDYFILKSIVVNNLYGVDIMPEAVEIAKLRLFLKLVAQVERDDRKPNMGVEPLPDIDFNIRAGNTLVGFATREEVQRALTTQRVAGDVHQAKMLVFDEDEETMRRIEEKAGDIDRLFVLFREMQSKHDMDSGEFAATKRALRQRLGEMEEELNRYLAREYSVDPANKAAFEMWLKSHQPFHWFVEFFGILQQGGFDVIIGNPPYVEYRLVRKTYILPPNLYKSELVANLYAFCMERSCMLIDSEGWFGMIVPTGVLGLDKASMLREVLLQTFGHNYCSTYAIRPSKLFEGVDQRLCIYMGESVVRLGKELRDICTTRHQMWSSGERPTLFEEMEYHSSFLYERLKRIPQIGTFQAEKIIEKLEIYNGKLINEYYSTESTGYLMHYHR
;
A
#
# COMPACT_ATOMS: atom_id res chain seq x y z
N PRO A 1 -33.91 -0.85 7.55
CA PRO A 1 -34.77 -0.96 6.34
C PRO A 1 -36.05 -0.11 6.46
N GLU A 2 -36.54 0.48 5.35
CA GLU A 2 -37.78 1.29 5.36
C GLU A 2 -38.99 0.50 5.87
N ALA A 3 -39.10 -0.78 5.46
CA ALA A 3 -40.17 -1.69 5.87
C ALA A 3 -40.21 -2.01 7.38
N GLN A 4 -39.16 -1.66 8.14
CA GLN A 4 -39.07 -1.89 9.58
C GLN A 4 -39.28 -0.60 10.39
N ARG A 5 -39.52 0.56 9.75
CA ARG A 5 -39.75 1.83 10.43
C ARG A 5 -41.19 1.89 10.93
N SER A 6 -41.41 2.42 12.15
CA SER A 6 -42.76 2.65 12.64
C SER A 6 -43.43 3.80 11.86
N PRO A 7 -44.78 3.84 11.80
CA PRO A 7 -45.50 4.92 11.12
C PRO A 7 -45.12 6.32 11.65
N GLU A 8 -44.88 6.45 12.96
CA GLU A 8 -44.48 7.70 13.60
C GLU A 8 -43.09 8.17 13.13
N VAL A 9 -42.14 7.24 13.03
CA VAL A 9 -40.79 7.52 12.52
C VAL A 9 -40.85 7.90 11.04
N GLN A 10 -41.67 7.21 10.25
CA GLN A 10 -41.84 7.51 8.83
C GLN A 10 -42.49 8.88 8.61
N GLN A 11 -43.44 9.27 9.47
CA GLN A 11 -44.04 10.61 9.45
C GLN A 11 -43.05 11.70 9.83
N LEU A 12 -42.16 11.44 10.80
CA LEU A 12 -41.16 12.41 11.27
C LEU A 12 -40.01 12.61 10.26
N LEU A 13 -39.48 11.52 9.72
CA LEU A 13 -38.26 11.51 8.93
C LEU A 13 -38.49 11.53 7.41
N GLY A 14 -39.69 11.15 6.96
CA GLY A 14 -40.00 10.98 5.54
C GLY A 14 -39.28 9.79 4.91
N LYS A 15 -39.06 9.87 3.59
CA LYS A 15 -38.31 8.85 2.84
C LYS A 15 -36.81 9.11 2.94
N ILE A 16 -36.12 8.28 3.72
CA ILE A 16 -34.66 8.29 3.88
C ILE A 16 -34.09 6.96 3.37
N PRO A 17 -33.02 6.96 2.55
CA PRO A 17 -32.46 5.70 2.03
C PRO A 17 -31.89 4.87 3.18
N TYR A 18 -31.94 3.57 3.02
CA TYR A 18 -31.25 2.62 3.89
C TYR A 18 -29.83 2.43 3.38
N LEU A 19 -28.86 3.00 4.11
CA LEU A 19 -27.46 2.92 3.73
C LEU A 19 -26.75 1.67 4.28
N ASN A 20 -27.29 0.96 5.28
CA ASN A 20 -26.59 -0.16 5.95
C ASN A 20 -25.19 0.26 6.45
N GLY A 21 -24.23 -0.67 6.55
CA GLY A 21 -22.84 -0.40 6.92
C GLY A 21 -22.59 -0.36 8.42
N GLY A 22 -21.39 -0.77 8.85
CA GLY A 22 -20.96 -0.80 10.25
C GLY A 22 -21.05 0.55 10.96
N ILE A 23 -20.93 1.65 10.21
CA ILE A 23 -20.92 3.03 10.74
C ILE A 23 -22.24 3.48 11.38
N PHE A 24 -23.37 2.87 10.99
CA PHE A 24 -24.69 3.16 11.58
C PHE A 24 -25.13 2.12 12.61
N GLU A 25 -24.27 1.17 12.96
CA GLU A 25 -24.54 0.29 14.09
C GLU A 25 -24.46 1.05 15.41
N ARG A 26 -25.21 0.56 16.42
CA ARG A 26 -25.12 1.13 17.77
C ARG A 26 -23.68 1.07 18.27
N HIS A 27 -23.09 2.24 18.44
CA HIS A 27 -21.73 2.40 18.92
C HIS A 27 -21.60 1.91 20.36
N GLN A 28 -20.39 1.55 20.80
CA GLN A 28 -20.17 1.07 22.17
C GLN A 28 -20.62 2.11 23.22
N ILE A 29 -20.39 3.39 22.95
CA ILE A 29 -20.85 4.51 23.79
C ILE A 29 -22.38 4.50 23.91
N GLU A 30 -23.11 4.26 22.82
CA GLU A 30 -24.58 4.19 22.87
C GLU A 30 -25.06 2.95 23.63
N LYS A 31 -24.39 1.81 23.48
CA LYS A 31 -24.71 0.59 24.22
C LYS A 31 -24.46 0.75 25.73
N GLN A 32 -23.39 1.42 26.12
CA GLN A 32 -23.00 1.60 27.52
C GLN A 32 -23.73 2.78 28.19
N HIS A 33 -24.05 3.82 27.43
CA HIS A 33 -24.47 5.12 27.98
C HIS A 33 -25.61 5.79 27.22
N GLY A 34 -26.20 5.17 26.19
CA GLY A 34 -27.22 5.81 25.34
C GLY A 34 -28.44 6.34 26.10
N GLU A 35 -28.85 5.68 27.18
CA GLU A 35 -29.96 6.13 28.03
C GLU A 35 -29.56 7.25 29.01
N THR A 36 -28.26 7.39 29.31
CA THR A 36 -27.72 8.34 30.30
C THR A 36 -27.10 9.58 29.66
N ILE A 37 -26.69 9.50 28.40
CA ILE A 37 -26.18 10.65 27.64
C ILE A 37 -27.33 11.64 27.40
N ARG A 38 -27.21 12.83 28.02
CA ARG A 38 -28.12 13.96 27.82
C ARG A 38 -27.36 15.09 27.16
N ILE A 39 -27.41 15.15 25.83
CA ILE A 39 -26.88 16.28 25.06
C ILE A 39 -28.03 17.26 24.86
N ALA A 40 -27.87 18.50 25.30
CA ALA A 40 -28.89 19.51 25.13
C ALA A 40 -29.04 19.91 23.65
N ASP A 41 -30.27 20.09 23.16
CA ASP A 41 -30.57 20.47 21.77
C ASP A 41 -29.80 21.70 21.29
N ARG A 42 -29.51 22.64 22.20
CA ARG A 42 -28.70 23.84 21.90
C ARG A 42 -27.30 23.50 21.39
N ALA A 43 -26.73 22.36 21.80
CA ALA A 43 -25.44 21.91 21.33
C ALA A 43 -25.53 21.44 19.87
N PHE A 44 -26.52 20.62 19.53
CA PHE A 44 -26.77 20.20 18.15
C PHE A 44 -27.11 21.38 17.24
N LYS A 45 -27.94 22.32 17.69
CA LYS A 45 -28.23 23.55 16.93
C LYS A 45 -26.97 24.34 16.60
N ARG A 46 -26.04 24.46 17.55
CA ARG A 46 -24.75 25.13 17.31
C ARG A 46 -23.86 24.34 16.33
N LEU A 47 -23.85 23.01 16.45
CA LEU A 47 -23.07 22.15 15.58
C LEU A 47 -23.59 22.22 14.13
N PHE A 48 -24.90 22.10 13.93
CA PHE A 48 -25.52 22.20 12.61
C PHE A 48 -25.36 23.60 12.03
N ALA A 49 -25.58 24.66 12.80
CA ALA A 49 -25.34 26.02 12.34
C ALA A 49 -23.89 26.24 11.87
N PHE A 50 -22.91 25.63 12.54
CA PHE A 50 -21.52 25.66 12.10
C PHE A 50 -21.30 24.87 10.80
N PHE A 51 -21.85 23.66 10.69
CA PHE A 51 -21.70 22.86 9.47
C PHE A 51 -22.45 23.45 8.27
N ASP A 52 -23.55 24.17 8.50
CA ASP A 52 -24.32 24.91 7.49
C ASP A 52 -23.53 26.10 6.90
N GLU A 53 -22.44 26.53 7.55
CA GLU A 53 -21.52 27.52 6.97
C GLU A 53 -20.69 26.96 5.81
N TYR A 54 -20.65 25.63 5.65
CA TYR A 54 -19.86 24.93 4.66
C TYR A 54 -20.72 24.24 3.60
N HIS A 55 -20.22 24.22 2.37
CA HIS A 55 -20.83 23.47 1.27
C HIS A 55 -20.19 22.08 1.23
N TRP A 56 -21.03 21.07 1.40
CA TRP A 56 -20.60 19.68 1.42
C TRP A 56 -20.62 19.10 0.02
N HIS A 57 -19.51 18.52 -0.38
CA HIS A 57 -19.31 17.88 -1.66
C HIS A 57 -18.84 16.45 -1.43
N LEU A 58 -19.44 15.51 -2.16
CA LEU A 58 -19.08 14.11 -2.10
C LEU A 58 -18.04 13.74 -3.18
N ASP A 59 -17.74 14.68 -4.09
CA ASP A 59 -16.78 14.52 -5.16
C ASP A 59 -15.37 15.02 -4.75
N ASP A 60 -14.34 14.50 -5.42
CA ASP A 60 -12.93 14.84 -5.17
C ASP A 60 -12.51 16.10 -5.93
N ARG A 61 -13.47 17.00 -6.21
CA ARG A 61 -13.17 18.18 -7.00
C ARG A 61 -12.21 19.10 -6.24
N PRO A 62 -11.30 19.79 -6.95
CA PRO A 62 -10.48 20.83 -6.34
C PRO A 62 -11.37 21.86 -5.67
N LEU A 63 -11.08 22.18 -4.40
CA LEU A 63 -11.81 23.18 -3.65
C LEU A 63 -11.78 24.50 -4.43
N ARG A 64 -12.95 25.07 -4.67
CA ARG A 64 -13.08 26.37 -5.34
C ARG A 64 -13.10 27.51 -4.33
N ASN A 65 -13.29 27.21 -3.05
CA ASN A 65 -13.44 28.18 -1.96
C ASN A 65 -13.07 27.59 -0.59
N ASP A 66 -12.76 28.46 0.39
CA ASP A 66 -12.35 28.11 1.75
C ASP A 66 -13.49 27.50 2.61
N ARG A 67 -14.72 27.43 2.08
CA ARG A 67 -15.93 26.93 2.75
C ARG A 67 -16.50 25.67 2.10
N GLU A 68 -15.68 24.89 1.44
CA GLU A 68 -16.06 23.60 0.85
C GLU A 68 -15.45 22.46 1.68
N ILE A 69 -16.23 21.40 1.91
CA ILE A 69 -15.78 20.17 2.58
C ILE A 69 -16.00 19.00 1.62
N ASN A 70 -14.94 18.24 1.37
CA ASN A 70 -14.96 16.98 0.64
C ASN A 70 -14.27 15.87 1.47
N PRO A 71 -14.30 14.60 1.02
CA PRO A 71 -13.67 13.49 1.75
C PRO A 71 -12.17 13.70 2.04
N ASP A 72 -11.44 14.41 1.18
CA ASP A 72 -10.02 14.71 1.39
C ASP A 72 -9.77 15.75 2.46
N VAL A 73 -10.61 16.79 2.54
CA VAL A 73 -10.59 17.77 3.64
C VAL A 73 -10.84 17.07 4.97
N LEU A 74 -11.76 16.11 5.03
CA LEU A 74 -12.01 15.32 6.24
C LEU A 74 -10.77 14.50 6.65
N GLY A 75 -10.15 13.80 5.69
CA GLY A 75 -8.89 13.08 5.93
C GLY A 75 -7.78 13.99 6.44
N TYR A 76 -7.59 15.13 5.76
CA TYR A 76 -6.57 16.12 6.12
C TYR A 76 -6.80 16.72 7.51
N ILE A 77 -8.03 17.13 7.84
CA ILE A 77 -8.38 17.68 9.15
C ILE A 77 -8.12 16.63 10.23
N PHE A 78 -8.60 15.41 10.04
CA PHE A 78 -8.45 14.37 11.04
C PHE A 78 -6.97 14.10 11.34
N GLU A 79 -6.16 13.91 10.29
CA GLU A 79 -4.74 13.60 10.48
C GLU A 79 -3.93 14.77 11.04
N LYS A 80 -4.22 16.00 10.63
CA LYS A 80 -3.53 17.19 11.14
C LYS A 80 -3.84 17.46 12.62
N TYR A 81 -5.08 17.21 13.05
CA TYR A 81 -5.51 17.55 14.40
C TYR A 81 -5.37 16.42 15.42
N ILE A 82 -5.46 15.14 14.99
CA ILE A 82 -5.44 13.98 15.89
C ILE A 82 -4.09 13.24 15.84
N ASN A 83 -3.51 12.99 14.66
CA ASN A 83 -2.31 12.12 14.54
C ASN A 83 -0.99 12.82 14.88
N GLN A 84 -0.84 14.11 14.54
CA GLN A 84 0.45 14.82 14.70
C GLN A 84 0.89 15.05 16.16
N LYS A 85 -0.04 15.13 17.13
CA LYS A 85 0.31 15.52 18.51
C LYS A 85 0.77 14.36 19.40
N GLN A 86 0.57 13.09 19.03
CA GLN A 86 0.86 11.96 19.91
C GLN A 86 1.65 10.80 19.27
N MET A 87 1.56 10.56 17.96
CA MET A 87 1.97 9.27 17.37
C MET A 87 2.95 9.33 16.19
N GLY A 88 3.44 10.51 15.80
CA GLY A 88 4.43 10.64 14.71
C GLY A 88 3.98 10.06 13.36
N ALA A 89 2.67 9.96 13.15
CA ALA A 89 2.05 9.62 11.88
C ALA A 89 1.76 10.93 11.11
N TYR A 90 2.18 10.98 9.85
CA TYR A 90 2.10 12.17 9.01
C TYR A 90 1.24 11.89 7.78
N TYR A 91 0.40 12.86 7.42
CA TYR A 91 -0.36 12.79 6.17
C TYR A 91 0.58 12.64 4.99
N THR A 92 0.37 11.54 4.28
CA THR A 92 1.08 11.22 3.05
C THR A 92 0.29 11.80 1.90
N LYS A 93 0.89 12.78 1.22
CA LYS A 93 0.31 13.42 0.04
C LYS A 93 0.12 12.40 -1.09
N GLU A 94 -0.86 12.68 -1.94
CA GLU A 94 -1.28 11.82 -3.05
C GLU A 94 -0.13 11.40 -3.96
N ASP A 95 0.75 12.34 -4.33
CA ASP A 95 1.93 12.08 -5.16
C ASP A 95 2.88 10.99 -4.59
N ILE A 96 3.04 10.90 -3.27
CA ILE A 96 3.84 9.85 -2.62
C ILE A 96 3.06 8.53 -2.63
N THR A 97 1.78 8.57 -2.22
CA THR A 97 0.97 7.35 -2.12
C THR A 97 0.75 6.72 -3.49
N GLU A 98 0.51 7.53 -4.52
CA GLU A 98 0.32 7.11 -5.90
C GLU A 98 1.61 6.51 -6.47
N TYR A 99 2.75 7.21 -6.30
CA TYR A 99 4.05 6.69 -6.74
C TYR A 99 4.37 5.31 -6.17
N ILE A 100 4.14 5.11 -4.86
CA ILE A 100 4.38 3.82 -4.21
C ILE A 100 3.38 2.78 -4.70
N SER A 101 2.09 3.13 -4.76
CA SER A 101 1.02 2.18 -5.11
C SER A 101 1.15 1.70 -6.56
N GLN A 102 1.44 2.58 -7.52
CA GLN A 102 1.58 2.18 -8.92
C GLN A 102 2.80 1.27 -9.15
N ASN A 103 3.93 1.54 -8.48
CA ASN A 103 5.16 0.78 -8.61
C ASN A 103 5.20 -0.50 -7.73
N THR A 104 4.06 -0.88 -7.12
CA THR A 104 3.92 -2.12 -6.34
C THR A 104 2.70 -2.94 -6.79
N ILE A 105 1.55 -2.30 -7.01
CA ILE A 105 0.32 -2.97 -7.45
C ILE A 105 0.41 -3.39 -8.92
N LEU A 106 0.84 -2.49 -9.82
CA LEU A 106 0.88 -2.81 -11.25
C LEU A 106 1.86 -3.94 -11.56
N PRO A 107 3.11 -3.94 -11.02
CA PRO A 107 4.01 -5.07 -11.18
C PRO A 107 3.40 -6.41 -10.76
N PHE A 108 2.79 -6.48 -9.57
CA PHE A 108 2.11 -7.68 -9.10
C PHE A 108 1.03 -8.17 -10.08
N LEU A 109 0.19 -7.26 -10.60
CA LEU A 109 -0.86 -7.61 -11.56
C LEU A 109 -0.30 -8.16 -12.87
N PHE A 110 0.81 -7.61 -13.35
CA PHE A 110 1.52 -8.11 -14.53
C PHE A 110 2.13 -9.48 -14.28
N ASP A 111 2.74 -9.71 -13.11
CA ASP A 111 3.31 -11.00 -12.73
C ASP A 111 2.22 -12.09 -12.69
N GLU A 112 1.07 -11.81 -12.06
CA GLU A 112 -0.08 -12.71 -12.04
C GLU A 112 -0.67 -12.95 -13.44
N ALA A 113 -0.79 -11.89 -14.25
CA ALA A 113 -1.27 -12.02 -15.62
C ALA A 113 -0.33 -12.89 -16.47
N GLN A 114 0.99 -12.73 -16.32
CA GLN A 114 2.01 -13.50 -17.01
C GLN A 114 1.95 -14.99 -16.62
N LYS A 115 1.75 -15.30 -15.33
CA LYS A 115 1.58 -16.69 -14.86
C LYS A 115 0.38 -17.38 -15.53
N LYS A 116 -0.69 -16.65 -15.86
CA LYS A 116 -1.90 -17.20 -16.51
C LYS A 116 -1.89 -17.10 -18.03
N CYS A 117 -1.18 -16.13 -18.61
CA CYS A 117 -1.18 -15.83 -20.04
C CYS A 117 0.23 -15.55 -20.57
N ARG A 118 1.17 -16.45 -20.32
CA ARG A 118 2.59 -16.32 -20.72
C ARG A 118 2.80 -15.94 -22.19
N VAL A 119 1.95 -16.44 -23.09
CA VAL A 119 2.05 -16.20 -24.54
C VAL A 119 1.89 -14.72 -24.90
N ALA A 120 1.21 -13.92 -24.09
CA ALA A 120 1.08 -12.48 -24.31
C ALA A 120 2.36 -11.70 -23.99
N PHE A 121 3.31 -12.31 -23.28
CA PHE A 121 4.54 -11.67 -22.81
C PHE A 121 5.78 -12.10 -23.60
N GLU A 122 5.64 -13.10 -24.47
CA GLU A 122 6.75 -13.73 -25.20
C GLU A 122 6.54 -13.69 -26.72
N GLY A 123 7.63 -13.68 -27.48
CA GLY A 123 7.61 -13.76 -28.94
C GLY A 123 7.27 -12.44 -29.64
N GLU A 124 6.99 -12.52 -30.95
CA GLU A 124 6.85 -11.36 -31.85
C GLU A 124 5.61 -10.50 -31.58
N HIS A 125 4.59 -11.03 -30.88
CA HIS A 125 3.35 -10.34 -30.54
C HIS A 125 3.23 -10.05 -29.04
N SER A 126 4.37 -9.92 -28.36
CA SER A 126 4.41 -9.60 -26.93
C SER A 126 3.87 -8.20 -26.65
N ILE A 127 3.29 -7.99 -25.47
CA ILE A 127 2.87 -6.68 -24.96
C ILE A 127 3.99 -5.63 -24.98
N TRP A 128 5.25 -6.05 -24.90
CA TRP A 128 6.41 -5.14 -24.94
C TRP A 128 6.55 -4.42 -26.29
N THR A 129 5.92 -4.93 -27.35
CA THR A 129 5.91 -4.27 -28.67
C THR A 129 5.21 -2.91 -28.65
N LEU A 130 4.29 -2.68 -27.69
CA LEU A 130 3.68 -1.38 -27.47
C LEU A 130 4.71 -0.30 -27.16
N LEU A 131 5.72 -0.63 -26.34
CA LEU A 131 6.82 0.26 -25.99
C LEU A 131 7.69 0.63 -27.20
N VAL A 132 7.86 -0.32 -28.14
CA VAL A 132 8.60 -0.12 -29.39
C VAL A 132 7.81 0.73 -30.38
N ALA A 133 6.50 0.52 -30.44
CA ALA A 133 5.61 1.18 -31.39
C ALA A 133 5.43 2.68 -31.11
N ASP A 134 5.34 3.07 -29.84
CA ASP A 134 5.25 4.48 -29.44
C ASP A 134 6.06 4.76 -28.15
N PRO A 135 7.40 4.85 -28.24
CA PRO A 135 8.25 5.08 -27.07
C PRO A 135 7.92 6.34 -26.26
N GLU A 136 7.51 7.42 -26.95
CA GLU A 136 7.32 8.72 -26.30
C GLU A 136 6.07 8.75 -25.43
N HIS A 137 5.08 7.89 -25.72
CA HIS A 137 3.84 7.75 -24.97
C HIS A 137 4.06 7.32 -23.52
N TYR A 138 5.06 6.47 -23.28
CA TYR A 138 5.37 5.91 -21.96
C TYR A 138 6.45 6.69 -21.18
N ILE A 139 6.92 7.82 -21.72
CA ILE A 139 7.89 8.68 -21.04
C ILE A 139 7.15 9.91 -20.49
N TYR A 140 7.31 10.16 -19.20
CA TYR A 140 6.63 11.27 -18.53
C TYR A 140 6.87 12.64 -19.23
N PRO A 141 5.85 13.51 -19.29
CA PRO A 141 5.97 14.84 -19.89
C PRO A 141 7.12 15.67 -19.31
N ALA A 142 7.42 15.56 -18.01
CA ALA A 142 8.55 16.25 -17.40
C ALA A 142 9.88 15.88 -18.05
N VAL A 143 10.12 14.58 -18.28
CA VAL A 143 11.34 14.08 -18.91
C VAL A 143 11.44 14.57 -20.36
N ARG A 144 10.32 14.59 -21.10
CA ARG A 144 10.24 15.06 -22.50
C ARG A 144 10.36 16.57 -22.67
N LYS A 145 10.19 17.37 -21.61
CA LYS A 145 10.04 18.83 -21.68
C LYS A 145 11.12 19.48 -22.54
N GLY A 146 10.69 20.11 -23.63
CA GLY A 146 11.55 20.83 -24.55
C GLY A 146 12.46 19.98 -25.42
N ALA A 147 12.44 18.65 -25.37
CA ALA A 147 13.37 17.79 -26.14
C ALA A 147 13.30 18.01 -27.66
N ALA A 148 12.13 18.32 -28.19
CA ALA A 148 11.92 18.62 -29.62
C ALA A 148 12.52 19.97 -30.08
N LEU A 149 12.87 20.86 -29.16
CA LEU A 149 13.42 22.19 -29.48
C LEU A 149 14.93 22.11 -29.70
N PRO A 150 15.52 22.79 -30.71
CA PRO A 150 16.96 22.80 -30.91
C PRO A 150 17.69 23.46 -29.72
N LEU A 151 18.88 22.95 -29.37
CA LEU A 151 19.72 23.60 -28.38
C LEU A 151 20.31 24.90 -28.95
N PRO A 152 20.41 25.99 -28.14
CA PRO A 152 21.14 27.18 -28.55
C PRO A 152 22.59 26.84 -28.92
N ALA A 153 23.16 27.54 -29.89
CA ALA A 153 24.50 27.26 -30.42
C ALA A 153 25.59 27.24 -29.32
N GLU A 154 25.48 28.14 -28.34
CA GLU A 154 26.39 28.24 -27.19
C GLU A 154 26.30 27.04 -26.23
N ILE A 155 25.15 26.38 -26.15
CA ILE A 155 24.99 25.16 -25.35
C ILE A 155 25.43 23.95 -26.16
N ALA A 156 25.02 23.88 -27.43
CA ALA A 156 25.36 22.80 -28.36
C ALA A 156 26.88 22.63 -28.53
N ALA A 157 27.65 23.72 -28.61
CA ALA A 157 29.10 23.68 -28.70
C ALA A 157 29.77 22.95 -27.52
N GLY A 158 29.12 22.95 -26.35
CA GLY A 158 29.64 22.32 -25.12
C GLY A 158 29.30 20.84 -24.95
N LEU A 159 28.57 20.23 -25.88
CA LEU A 159 28.13 18.83 -25.78
C LEU A 159 29.32 17.86 -25.77
N ASP A 160 30.22 18.05 -26.74
CA ASP A 160 31.41 17.21 -26.97
C ASP A 160 32.71 17.85 -26.44
N ASP A 161 32.73 19.17 -26.24
CA ASP A 161 33.88 19.90 -25.69
C ASP A 161 33.51 20.64 -24.40
N VAL A 162 33.98 20.11 -23.26
CA VAL A 162 33.74 20.69 -21.94
C VAL A 162 34.28 22.12 -21.82
N SER A 163 35.34 22.46 -22.57
CA SER A 163 35.94 23.81 -22.53
C SER A 163 35.01 24.89 -23.11
N GLN A 164 34.02 24.50 -23.92
CA GLN A 164 33.03 25.39 -24.53
C GLN A 164 31.77 25.59 -23.68
N ARG A 165 31.70 25.03 -22.46
CA ARG A 165 30.52 25.11 -21.58
C ARG A 165 30.41 26.44 -20.83
N SER A 166 30.46 27.56 -21.54
CA SER A 166 30.43 28.91 -20.94
C SER A 166 29.09 29.29 -20.30
N ALA A 167 27.97 28.93 -20.94
CA ALA A 167 26.61 29.28 -20.50
C ALA A 167 25.86 28.16 -19.76
N TRP A 168 26.47 27.00 -19.54
CA TRP A 168 25.79 25.79 -19.03
C TRP A 168 25.23 25.91 -17.60
N ASN A 169 25.74 26.86 -16.81
CA ASN A 169 25.25 27.11 -15.44
C ASN A 169 24.27 28.29 -15.36
N SER A 170 23.77 28.77 -16.50
CA SER A 170 22.73 29.80 -16.55
C SER A 170 21.33 29.18 -16.59
N PRO A 171 20.29 29.89 -16.10
CA PRO A 171 18.92 29.41 -16.15
C PRO A 171 18.46 29.08 -17.57
N THR A 172 17.78 27.95 -17.73
CA THR A 172 17.19 27.56 -19.01
C THR A 172 15.86 28.30 -19.23
N PRO A 173 15.55 28.79 -20.45
CA PRO A 173 14.25 29.39 -20.75
C PRO A 173 13.07 28.42 -20.53
N PRO A 174 11.88 28.90 -20.09
CA PRO A 174 10.73 28.06 -19.73
C PRO A 174 10.21 27.10 -20.81
N ASP A 175 10.48 27.39 -22.08
CA ASP A 175 10.09 26.52 -23.19
C ASP A 175 10.88 25.20 -23.19
N HIS A 176 12.13 25.26 -22.70
CA HIS A 176 13.04 24.13 -22.60
C HIS A 176 13.09 23.53 -21.19
N ALA A 177 12.87 24.37 -20.17
CA ALA A 177 13.16 24.09 -18.77
C ALA A 177 11.98 23.50 -18.01
N LEU A 178 12.29 22.66 -17.03
CA LEU A 178 11.47 22.49 -15.83
C LEU A 178 11.77 23.62 -14.82
N PRO A 179 10.93 23.82 -13.78
CA PRO A 179 11.16 24.87 -12.80
C PRO A 179 12.58 24.82 -12.22
N THR A 180 13.26 25.96 -12.20
CA THR A 180 14.61 26.16 -11.65
C THR A 180 15.78 25.50 -12.40
N GLU A 181 15.54 24.78 -13.50
CA GLU A 181 16.61 24.14 -14.27
C GLU A 181 17.62 25.12 -14.86
N ILE A 182 18.89 24.72 -14.82
CA ILE A 182 19.97 25.30 -15.64
C ILE A 182 20.24 24.46 -16.89
N TRP A 183 20.96 25.02 -17.87
CA TRP A 183 21.22 24.34 -19.14
C TRP A 183 21.92 23.00 -18.99
N ARG A 184 22.79 22.84 -17.99
CA ARG A 184 23.42 21.55 -17.66
C ARG A 184 22.39 20.47 -17.34
N GLU A 185 21.44 20.79 -16.47
CA GLU A 185 20.39 19.87 -16.02
C GLU A 185 19.43 19.57 -17.18
N THR A 186 19.03 20.59 -17.94
CA THR A 186 18.21 20.42 -19.14
C THR A 186 18.89 19.51 -20.17
N VAL A 187 20.20 19.65 -20.41
CA VAL A 187 20.96 18.80 -21.33
C VAL A 187 21.08 17.36 -20.79
N GLU A 188 21.31 17.19 -19.49
CA GLU A 188 21.34 15.87 -18.85
C GLU A 188 19.99 15.16 -18.95
N ARG A 189 18.89 15.86 -18.68
CA ARG A 189 17.52 15.34 -18.82
C ARG A 189 17.20 14.96 -20.27
N ARG A 190 17.60 15.78 -21.25
CA ARG A 190 17.42 15.47 -22.68
C ARG A 190 18.21 14.24 -23.13
N ARG A 191 19.47 14.12 -22.69
CA ARG A 191 20.28 12.92 -22.98
C ARG A 191 19.64 11.67 -22.40
N ARG A 192 19.07 11.77 -21.19
CA ARG A 192 18.31 10.68 -20.58
C ARG A 192 17.06 10.34 -21.39
N TYR A 193 16.28 11.34 -21.79
CA TYR A 193 15.12 11.15 -22.66
C TYR A 193 15.48 10.39 -23.95
N GLU A 194 16.53 10.85 -24.65
CA GLU A 194 17.01 10.22 -25.88
C GLU A 194 17.44 8.77 -25.62
N ALA A 195 18.21 8.52 -24.56
CA ALA A 195 18.65 7.18 -24.19
C ALA A 195 17.48 6.24 -23.83
N GLN A 196 16.46 6.74 -23.12
CA GLN A 196 15.25 5.96 -22.82
C GLN A 196 14.49 5.64 -24.11
N ARG A 197 14.22 6.64 -24.95
CA ARG A 197 13.53 6.46 -26.23
C ARG A 197 14.26 5.45 -27.11
N ASP A 198 15.57 5.54 -27.21
CA ASP A 198 16.38 4.65 -28.04
C ASP A 198 16.34 3.21 -27.51
N LYS A 199 16.38 3.00 -26.18
CA LYS A 199 16.21 1.68 -25.56
C LYS A 199 14.83 1.06 -25.84
N LEU A 200 13.77 1.87 -25.73
CA LEU A 200 12.41 1.45 -26.04
C LEU A 200 12.28 1.07 -27.52
N ALA A 201 12.77 1.92 -28.42
CA ALA A 201 12.75 1.66 -29.86
C ALA A 201 13.60 0.44 -30.27
N ALA A 202 14.66 0.13 -29.52
CA ALA A 202 15.48 -1.05 -29.73
C ALA A 202 14.87 -2.34 -29.17
N GLY A 203 13.78 -2.26 -28.39
CA GLY A 203 13.16 -3.42 -27.75
C GLY A 203 13.98 -3.99 -26.59
N GLU A 204 14.77 -3.15 -25.90
CA GLU A 204 15.60 -3.58 -24.77
C GLU A 204 14.81 -3.67 -23.44
N VAL A 205 13.63 -3.06 -23.37
CA VAL A 205 12.74 -3.07 -22.20
C VAL A 205 11.71 -4.18 -22.36
N ILE A 206 11.88 -5.25 -21.58
CA ILE A 206 11.13 -6.52 -21.75
C ILE A 206 10.62 -7.12 -20.44
N SER A 207 10.71 -6.38 -19.34
CA SER A 207 10.19 -6.79 -18.03
C SER A 207 9.50 -5.63 -17.33
N ILE A 208 8.59 -5.95 -16.41
CA ILE A 208 7.87 -4.92 -15.65
C ILE A 208 8.82 -4.14 -14.71
N ASN A 209 9.85 -4.81 -14.20
CA ASN A 209 10.90 -4.22 -13.37
C ASN A 209 11.74 -3.18 -14.14
N ASP A 210 11.87 -3.31 -15.46
CA ASP A 210 12.54 -2.31 -16.29
C ASP A 210 11.74 -0.99 -16.30
N LEU A 211 10.41 -1.04 -16.28
CA LEU A 211 9.57 0.17 -16.24
C LEU A 211 9.78 0.95 -14.94
N ILE A 212 9.98 0.26 -13.81
CA ILE A 212 10.34 0.90 -12.54
C ILE A 212 11.75 1.47 -12.62
N THR A 213 12.71 0.68 -13.11
CA THR A 213 14.14 1.06 -13.17
C THR A 213 14.35 2.31 -14.02
N TYR A 214 13.71 2.37 -15.18
CA TYR A 214 13.76 3.52 -16.08
C TYR A 214 12.75 4.62 -15.71
N ASN A 215 11.89 4.39 -14.71
CA ASN A 215 10.83 5.31 -14.27
C ASN A 215 9.92 5.75 -15.42
N LEU A 216 9.33 4.75 -16.10
CA LEU A 216 8.37 4.93 -17.19
C LEU A 216 6.94 5.01 -16.64
N ASP A 217 6.01 5.46 -17.47
CA ASP A 217 4.60 5.53 -17.12
C ASP A 217 3.96 4.13 -17.18
N ILE A 218 4.15 3.37 -16.11
CA ILE A 218 3.61 2.01 -15.94
C ILE A 218 2.08 1.99 -15.91
N ARG A 219 1.43 3.10 -15.51
CA ARG A 219 -0.03 3.21 -15.46
C ARG A 219 -0.59 3.30 -16.86
N GLN A 220 -0.05 4.20 -17.67
CA GLN A 220 -0.41 4.32 -19.08
C GLN A 220 -0.14 2.99 -19.81
N PHE A 221 1.01 2.36 -19.59
CA PHE A 221 1.33 1.06 -20.16
C PHE A 221 0.32 -0.03 -19.77
N ALA A 222 -0.09 -0.10 -18.50
CA ALA A 222 -1.09 -1.07 -18.05
C ALA A 222 -2.45 -0.88 -18.74
N GLN A 223 -2.90 0.36 -18.91
CA GLN A 223 -4.14 0.67 -19.63
C GLN A 223 -4.05 0.25 -21.09
N ASP A 224 -3.00 0.66 -21.80
CA ASP A 224 -2.83 0.34 -23.22
C ASP A 224 -2.73 -1.18 -23.49
N VAL A 225 -2.09 -1.92 -22.57
CA VAL A 225 -2.03 -3.39 -22.64
C VAL A 225 -3.42 -4.03 -22.56
N ILE A 226 -4.29 -3.53 -21.69
CA ILE A 226 -5.64 -4.06 -21.51
C ILE A 226 -6.54 -3.62 -22.68
N GLU A 227 -6.56 -2.33 -23.01
CA GLU A 227 -7.39 -1.75 -24.07
C GLU A 227 -6.99 -2.28 -25.45
N GLY A 228 -5.69 -2.46 -25.69
CA GLY A 228 -5.13 -3.00 -26.93
C GLY A 228 -5.20 -4.53 -27.05
N SER A 229 -5.69 -5.25 -26.04
CA SER A 229 -5.66 -6.71 -26.02
C SER A 229 -6.55 -7.34 -27.09
N GLU A 230 -5.99 -8.03 -28.08
CA GLU A 230 -6.79 -8.74 -29.10
C GLU A 230 -7.41 -10.04 -28.57
N GLY A 231 -6.77 -10.67 -27.59
CA GLY A 231 -7.13 -12.00 -27.09
C GLY A 231 -7.89 -11.97 -25.76
N PRO A 232 -8.93 -12.82 -25.58
CA PRO A 232 -9.72 -12.83 -24.34
C PRO A 232 -8.94 -13.38 -23.13
N GLU A 233 -7.88 -14.15 -23.35
CA GLU A 233 -7.14 -14.81 -22.26
C GLU A 233 -6.32 -13.84 -21.42
N LEU A 234 -5.75 -12.78 -22.04
CA LEU A 234 -5.03 -11.76 -21.29
C LEU A 234 -6.00 -10.94 -20.43
N ILE A 235 -7.16 -10.58 -20.97
CA ILE A 235 -8.23 -9.89 -20.23
C ILE A 235 -8.74 -10.75 -19.07
N ARG A 236 -8.95 -12.06 -19.26
CA ARG A 236 -9.28 -12.97 -18.17
C ARG A 236 -8.19 -13.05 -17.12
N ALA A 237 -6.93 -13.00 -17.52
CA ALA A 237 -5.79 -13.05 -16.61
C ALA A 237 -5.75 -11.79 -15.73
N PHE A 238 -5.82 -10.60 -16.32
CA PHE A 238 -5.90 -9.34 -15.58
C PHE A 238 -7.14 -9.26 -14.69
N TRP A 239 -8.32 -9.59 -15.22
CA TRP A 239 -9.55 -9.57 -14.43
C TRP A 239 -9.46 -10.47 -13.20
N ARG A 240 -8.90 -11.68 -13.33
CA ARG A 240 -8.70 -12.58 -12.20
C ARG A 240 -7.71 -12.04 -11.18
N ALA A 241 -6.63 -11.40 -11.63
CA ALA A 241 -5.65 -10.77 -10.74
C ALA A 241 -6.29 -9.60 -9.98
N LEU A 242 -7.00 -8.72 -10.68
CA LEU A 242 -7.72 -7.58 -10.12
C LEU A 242 -8.75 -8.02 -9.07
N GLN A 243 -9.52 -9.07 -9.32
CA GLN A 243 -10.51 -9.59 -8.37
C GLN A 243 -9.92 -10.19 -7.09
N ARG A 244 -8.62 -10.49 -7.06
CA ARG A 244 -7.99 -11.28 -6.00
C ARG A 244 -6.89 -10.56 -5.24
N VAL A 245 -6.24 -9.57 -5.86
CA VAL A 245 -5.10 -8.87 -5.25
C VAL A 245 -5.46 -8.31 -3.88
N THR A 246 -4.64 -8.62 -2.88
CA THR A 246 -4.80 -8.17 -1.50
C THR A 246 -3.78 -7.07 -1.19
N VAL A 247 -4.27 -5.85 -0.98
CA VAL A 247 -3.45 -4.66 -0.70
C VAL A 247 -3.62 -4.28 0.77
N LEU A 248 -2.54 -4.37 1.55
CA LEU A 248 -2.52 -4.05 2.97
C LEU A 248 -1.78 -2.74 3.24
N ASP A 249 -2.41 -1.86 4.03
CA ASP A 249 -1.71 -0.86 4.83
C ASP A 249 -1.76 -1.21 6.33
N PRO A 250 -0.64 -1.66 6.94
CA PRO A 250 -0.60 -2.15 8.31
C PRO A 250 -0.64 -1.03 9.36
N THR A 251 -0.62 0.23 8.93
CA THR A 251 -0.69 1.44 9.77
C THR A 251 -1.50 2.53 9.06
N CYS A 252 -2.73 2.18 8.68
CA CYS A 252 -3.47 2.86 7.62
C CYS A 252 -3.90 4.30 7.91
N GLY A 253 -3.90 4.75 9.17
CA GLY A 253 -4.33 6.09 9.52
C GLY A 253 -5.73 6.40 8.98
N SER A 254 -5.89 7.51 8.25
CA SER A 254 -7.17 7.85 7.60
C SER A 254 -7.39 7.16 6.25
N GLY A 255 -6.53 6.21 5.86
CA GLY A 255 -6.66 5.39 4.65
C GLY A 255 -6.05 6.00 3.38
N ALA A 256 -5.04 6.87 3.48
CA ALA A 256 -4.44 7.52 2.30
C ALA A 256 -3.89 6.51 1.25
N PHE A 257 -3.17 5.47 1.69
CA PHE A 257 -2.70 4.41 0.78
C PHE A 257 -3.81 3.51 0.27
N LEU A 258 -4.87 3.25 1.07
CA LEU A 258 -6.03 2.48 0.62
C LEU A 258 -6.76 3.22 -0.52
N PHE A 259 -6.84 4.55 -0.43
CA PHE A 259 -7.36 5.40 -1.50
C PHE A 259 -6.47 5.40 -2.74
N ALA A 260 -5.15 5.50 -2.57
CA ALA A 260 -4.23 5.40 -3.69
C ALA A 260 -4.35 4.04 -4.41
N ALA A 261 -4.43 2.94 -3.65
CA ALA A 261 -4.67 1.61 -4.22
C ALA A 261 -5.99 1.54 -4.99
N LEU A 262 -7.07 2.12 -4.45
CA LEU A 262 -8.36 2.24 -5.13
C LEU A 262 -8.25 3.00 -6.45
N ASN A 263 -7.54 4.13 -6.47
CA ASN A 263 -7.33 4.97 -7.66
C ASN A 263 -6.44 4.29 -8.73
N ILE A 264 -5.56 3.37 -8.33
CA ILE A 264 -4.76 2.55 -9.26
C ILE A 264 -5.60 1.41 -9.83
N LEU A 265 -6.42 0.74 -9.02
CA LEU A 265 -7.20 -0.40 -9.45
C LEU A 265 -8.40 -0.01 -10.32
N GLN A 266 -9.11 1.08 -9.99
CA GLN A 266 -10.35 1.48 -10.66
C GLN A 266 -10.22 1.55 -12.20
N PRO A 267 -9.25 2.29 -12.78
CA PRO A 267 -9.15 2.41 -14.24
C PRO A 267 -8.84 1.08 -14.95
N LEU A 268 -8.20 0.13 -14.26
CA LEU A 268 -7.90 -1.19 -14.83
C LEU A 268 -9.13 -2.09 -14.86
N TYR A 269 -10.00 -1.98 -13.85
CA TYR A 269 -11.31 -2.61 -13.86
C TYR A 269 -12.17 -2.08 -15.01
N GLU A 270 -12.23 -0.75 -15.17
CA GLU A 270 -12.93 -0.07 -16.27
C GLU A 270 -12.42 -0.57 -17.63
N ALA A 271 -11.10 -0.51 -17.86
CA ALA A 271 -10.47 -0.97 -19.10
C ALA A 271 -10.78 -2.45 -19.39
N CYS A 272 -10.81 -3.31 -18.37
CA CYS A 272 -11.18 -4.72 -18.55
C CYS A 272 -12.64 -4.88 -18.97
N LEU A 273 -13.57 -4.17 -18.32
CA LEU A 273 -15.01 -4.26 -18.63
C LEU A 273 -15.31 -3.70 -20.02
N ASP A 274 -14.75 -2.55 -20.38
CA ASP A 274 -14.84 -1.97 -21.71
C ASP A 274 -14.31 -2.93 -22.77
N ARG A 275 -13.16 -3.56 -22.52
CA ARG A 275 -12.59 -4.50 -23.47
C ARG A 275 -13.43 -5.77 -23.60
N MET A 276 -13.96 -6.29 -22.50
CA MET A 276 -14.90 -7.43 -22.53
C MET A 276 -16.17 -7.07 -23.31
N ALA A 277 -16.72 -5.88 -23.12
CA ALA A 277 -17.90 -5.41 -23.84
C ALA A 277 -17.63 -5.27 -25.35
N ALA A 278 -16.48 -4.71 -25.73
CA ALA A 278 -16.06 -4.63 -27.13
C ALA A 278 -15.94 -6.01 -27.79
N LEU A 279 -15.27 -6.97 -27.13
CA LEU A 279 -15.13 -8.34 -27.63
C LEU A 279 -16.48 -9.06 -27.79
N VAL A 280 -17.45 -8.79 -26.91
CA VAL A 280 -18.81 -9.33 -27.01
C VAL A 280 -19.58 -8.66 -28.15
N ALA A 281 -19.41 -7.36 -28.37
CA ALA A 281 -20.07 -6.61 -29.44
C ALA A 281 -19.57 -7.02 -30.84
N ASP A 282 -18.31 -7.42 -30.96
CA ASP A 282 -17.70 -7.88 -32.22
C ASP A 282 -18.10 -9.30 -32.64
N LEU A 283 -18.93 -10.00 -31.84
CA LEU A 283 -19.44 -11.33 -32.18
C LEU A 283 -20.25 -11.32 -33.48
N LYS A 284 -19.92 -12.22 -34.40
CA LYS A 284 -20.66 -12.40 -35.66
C LYS A 284 -21.92 -13.24 -35.42
N PRO A 285 -22.95 -13.13 -36.28
CA PRO A 285 -24.17 -13.94 -36.16
C PRO A 285 -23.92 -15.46 -36.16
N ASP A 286 -22.85 -15.90 -36.84
CA ASP A 286 -22.47 -17.32 -36.94
C ASP A 286 -21.57 -17.79 -35.76
N ASP A 287 -21.13 -16.89 -34.88
CA ASP A 287 -20.34 -17.27 -33.70
C ASP A 287 -21.20 -18.07 -32.71
N SER A 288 -20.57 -19.00 -31.99
CA SER A 288 -21.25 -19.80 -30.97
C SER A 288 -21.90 -18.92 -29.89
N PRO A 289 -23.16 -19.18 -29.49
CA PRO A 289 -23.80 -18.47 -28.38
C PRO A 289 -23.02 -18.55 -27.06
N LEU A 290 -22.23 -19.61 -26.89
CA LEU A 290 -21.39 -19.86 -25.71
C LEU A 290 -20.06 -19.10 -25.74
N LYS A 291 -19.67 -18.48 -26.87
CA LYS A 291 -18.47 -17.66 -26.95
C LYS A 291 -18.64 -16.45 -26.03
N TYR A 292 -17.62 -16.22 -25.20
CA TYR A 292 -17.59 -15.18 -24.15
C TYR A 292 -18.77 -15.25 -23.18
N LYS A 293 -19.27 -16.46 -22.88
CA LYS A 293 -20.36 -16.65 -21.90
C LYS A 293 -20.04 -15.99 -20.56
N ASP A 294 -18.81 -16.16 -20.07
CA ASP A 294 -18.31 -15.56 -18.83
C ASP A 294 -18.36 -14.01 -18.87
N PHE A 295 -17.96 -13.39 -19.98
CA PHE A 295 -18.03 -11.94 -20.13
C PHE A 295 -19.49 -11.45 -20.17
N LYS A 296 -20.37 -12.15 -20.91
CA LYS A 296 -21.80 -11.81 -20.96
C LYS A 296 -22.47 -11.89 -19.58
N GLU A 297 -22.15 -12.93 -18.82
CA GLU A 297 -22.66 -13.10 -17.45
C GLU A 297 -22.16 -11.99 -16.52
N LEU A 298 -20.87 -11.64 -16.60
CA LEU A 298 -20.30 -10.55 -15.82
C LEU A 298 -20.93 -9.20 -16.19
N LEU A 299 -20.99 -8.83 -17.46
CA LEU A 299 -21.58 -7.56 -17.90
C LEU A 299 -23.06 -7.45 -17.51
N ALA A 300 -23.81 -8.57 -17.57
CA ALA A 300 -25.18 -8.62 -17.08
C ALA A 300 -25.25 -8.41 -15.56
N GLN A 301 -24.30 -8.94 -14.79
CA GLN A 301 -24.18 -8.70 -13.36
C GLN A 301 -23.87 -7.23 -13.05
N VAL A 302 -22.91 -6.62 -13.75
CA VAL A 302 -22.56 -5.19 -13.58
C VAL A 302 -23.79 -4.32 -13.80
N ALA A 303 -24.59 -4.61 -14.83
CA ALA A 303 -25.81 -3.89 -15.14
C ALA A 303 -26.93 -3.98 -14.07
N THR A 304 -26.79 -4.88 -13.07
CA THR A 304 -27.73 -4.93 -11.93
C THR A 304 -27.44 -3.89 -10.85
N HIS A 305 -26.22 -3.34 -10.83
CA HIS A 305 -25.79 -2.31 -9.88
C HIS A 305 -26.24 -0.90 -10.33
N PRO A 306 -26.20 0.13 -9.44
CA PRO A 306 -26.57 1.50 -9.79
C PRO A 306 -25.90 2.03 -11.06
N ASN A 307 -24.61 1.76 -11.21
CA ASN A 307 -23.78 1.99 -12.38
C ASN A 307 -22.48 1.17 -12.28
N GLU A 308 -21.68 1.23 -13.35
CA GLU A 308 -20.40 0.51 -13.44
C GLU A 308 -19.38 0.98 -12.40
N ASP A 309 -19.17 2.29 -12.26
CA ASP A 309 -18.24 2.87 -11.28
C ASP A 309 -18.54 2.40 -9.86
N TYR A 310 -19.82 2.37 -9.47
CA TYR A 310 -20.26 1.87 -8.16
C TYR A 310 -19.92 0.39 -7.99
N PHE A 311 -20.14 -0.44 -9.01
CA PHE A 311 -19.78 -1.86 -8.98
C PHE A 311 -18.27 -2.05 -8.82
N ILE A 312 -17.46 -1.31 -9.57
CA ILE A 312 -16.00 -1.38 -9.53
C ILE A 312 -15.50 -0.98 -8.15
N LEU A 313 -15.89 0.20 -7.65
CA LEU A 313 -15.48 0.70 -6.35
C LEU A 313 -15.92 -0.25 -5.22
N LYS A 314 -17.14 -0.79 -5.29
CA LYS A 314 -17.64 -1.75 -4.30
C LYS A 314 -16.81 -3.03 -4.32
N SER A 315 -16.47 -3.52 -5.51
CA SER A 315 -15.63 -4.70 -5.69
C SER A 315 -14.24 -4.50 -5.09
N ILE A 316 -13.62 -3.35 -5.34
CA ILE A 316 -12.29 -3.00 -4.80
C ILE A 316 -12.31 -2.92 -3.27
N VAL A 317 -13.25 -2.14 -2.72
CA VAL A 317 -13.37 -1.90 -1.28
C VAL A 317 -13.61 -3.20 -0.50
N VAL A 318 -14.37 -4.14 -1.06
CA VAL A 318 -14.73 -5.40 -0.39
C VAL A 318 -13.65 -6.47 -0.55
N ASN A 319 -13.02 -6.58 -1.72
CA ASN A 319 -12.16 -7.71 -2.05
C ASN A 319 -10.66 -7.42 -1.96
N ASN A 320 -10.25 -6.17 -2.14
CA ASN A 320 -8.84 -5.84 -2.37
C ASN A 320 -8.19 -5.06 -1.23
N LEU A 321 -8.94 -4.20 -0.52
CA LEU A 321 -8.35 -3.26 0.44
C LEU A 321 -8.40 -3.81 1.87
N TYR A 322 -7.25 -3.77 2.56
CA TYR A 322 -7.07 -4.21 3.94
C TYR A 322 -6.26 -3.18 4.72
N GLY A 323 -6.67 -2.89 5.96
CA GLY A 323 -6.04 -1.85 6.77
C GLY A 323 -6.04 -2.16 8.26
N VAL A 324 -4.95 -1.79 8.95
CA VAL A 324 -4.89 -1.86 10.41
C VAL A 324 -4.39 -0.54 10.97
N ASP A 325 -4.99 -0.05 12.05
CA ASP A 325 -4.46 1.09 12.81
C ASP A 325 -4.72 0.90 14.31
N ILE A 326 -3.81 1.40 15.15
CA ILE A 326 -3.94 1.29 16.60
C ILE A 326 -5.03 2.22 17.16
N MET A 327 -5.46 3.23 16.41
CA MET A 327 -6.51 4.17 16.81
C MET A 327 -7.85 3.80 16.15
N PRO A 328 -8.85 3.37 16.93
CA PRO A 328 -10.19 3.09 16.40
C PRO A 328 -10.78 4.27 15.64
N GLU A 329 -10.52 5.50 16.07
CA GLU A 329 -11.03 6.70 15.41
C GLU A 329 -10.45 6.87 14.01
N ALA A 330 -9.18 6.52 13.78
CA ALA A 330 -8.55 6.59 12.46
C ALA A 330 -9.17 5.56 11.50
N VAL A 331 -9.41 4.34 11.98
CA VAL A 331 -10.10 3.26 11.26
C VAL A 331 -11.49 3.69 10.81
N GLU A 332 -12.27 4.32 11.70
CA GLU A 332 -13.62 4.78 11.36
C GLU A 332 -13.60 5.89 10.30
N ILE A 333 -12.58 6.76 10.30
CA ILE A 333 -12.40 7.77 9.26
C ILE A 333 -12.00 7.14 7.93
N ALA A 334 -11.09 6.16 7.92
CA ALA A 334 -10.73 5.43 6.71
C ALA A 334 -11.97 4.77 6.07
N LYS A 335 -12.78 4.07 6.88
CA LYS A 335 -14.05 3.49 6.44
C LYS A 335 -15.02 4.55 5.91
N LEU A 336 -15.21 5.65 6.65
CA LEU A 336 -16.10 6.75 6.25
C LEU A 336 -15.68 7.33 4.90
N ARG A 337 -14.39 7.61 4.68
CA ARG A 337 -13.91 8.15 3.40
C ARG A 337 -14.27 7.20 2.26
N LEU A 338 -13.99 5.89 2.38
CA LEU A 338 -14.32 4.90 1.35
C LEU A 338 -15.83 4.83 1.08
N PHE A 339 -16.66 4.92 2.12
CA PHE A 339 -18.12 4.98 1.95
C PHE A 339 -18.58 6.26 1.25
N LEU A 340 -18.00 7.42 1.58
CA LEU A 340 -18.34 8.68 0.90
C LEU A 340 -18.01 8.61 -0.60
N LYS A 341 -16.86 8.01 -0.95
CA LYS A 341 -16.44 7.79 -2.34
C LYS A 341 -17.44 6.89 -3.12
N LEU A 342 -17.97 5.86 -2.46
CA LEU A 342 -19.03 4.99 -3.03
C LEU A 342 -20.35 5.73 -3.22
N VAL A 343 -20.84 6.42 -2.18
CA VAL A 343 -22.11 7.17 -2.23
C VAL A 343 -22.06 8.27 -3.29
N ALA A 344 -20.89 8.88 -3.51
CA ALA A 344 -20.69 9.90 -4.53
C ALA A 344 -21.02 9.43 -5.95
N GLN A 345 -20.97 8.12 -6.22
CA GLN A 345 -21.29 7.56 -7.54
C GLN A 345 -22.79 7.40 -7.78
N VAL A 346 -23.63 7.54 -6.74
CA VAL A 346 -25.06 7.23 -6.85
C VAL A 346 -25.90 8.50 -6.88
N GLU A 347 -26.64 8.68 -7.97
CA GLU A 347 -27.67 9.71 -8.05
C GLU A 347 -28.99 9.23 -7.44
N ARG A 348 -29.67 10.14 -6.74
CA ARG A 348 -30.99 9.88 -6.16
C ARG A 348 -32.03 9.68 -7.26
N ASP A 349 -32.69 8.53 -7.28
CA ASP A 349 -33.84 8.24 -8.14
C ASP A 349 -35.03 7.74 -7.32
N ASP A 350 -35.99 8.62 -7.03
CA ASP A 350 -37.20 8.32 -6.26
C ASP A 350 -38.12 7.25 -6.89
N ARG A 351 -37.87 6.86 -8.15
CA ARG A 351 -38.63 5.82 -8.86
C ARG A 351 -38.09 4.41 -8.59
N LYS A 352 -36.84 4.28 -8.13
CA LYS A 352 -36.19 3.01 -7.83
C LYS A 352 -36.37 2.62 -6.35
N PRO A 353 -36.35 1.32 -6.01
CA PRO A 353 -36.27 0.88 -4.61
C PRO A 353 -35.08 1.56 -3.90
N ASN A 354 -35.28 1.92 -2.62
CA ASN A 354 -34.27 2.60 -1.82
C ASN A 354 -33.69 3.88 -2.47
N MET A 355 -34.46 4.55 -3.33
CA MET A 355 -34.03 5.72 -4.11
C MET A 355 -32.85 5.47 -5.06
N GLY A 356 -32.67 4.23 -5.51
CA GLY A 356 -31.56 3.84 -6.38
C GLY A 356 -30.23 3.62 -5.65
N VAL A 357 -30.23 3.74 -4.33
CA VAL A 357 -29.05 3.54 -3.48
C VAL A 357 -28.97 2.08 -3.05
N GLU A 358 -27.85 1.43 -3.34
CA GLU A 358 -27.56 0.14 -2.74
C GLU A 358 -27.10 0.30 -1.28
N PRO A 359 -27.42 -0.66 -0.40
CA PRO A 359 -26.78 -0.76 0.90
C PRO A 359 -25.25 -0.76 0.77
N LEU A 360 -24.58 0.05 1.59
CA LEU A 360 -23.14 0.12 1.68
C LEU A 360 -22.54 -1.24 2.06
N PRO A 361 -21.36 -1.57 1.52
CA PRO A 361 -20.63 -2.76 1.95
C PRO A 361 -20.21 -2.64 3.41
N ASP A 362 -19.90 -3.78 3.98
CA ASP A 362 -19.45 -3.96 5.34
C ASP A 362 -18.01 -4.46 5.34
N ILE A 363 -17.11 -3.52 5.63
CA ILE A 363 -15.66 -3.69 5.62
C ILE A 363 -15.08 -3.74 7.04
N ASP A 364 -15.90 -4.06 8.05
CA ASP A 364 -15.47 -4.13 9.45
C ASP A 364 -14.38 -5.18 9.69
N PHE A 365 -14.25 -6.17 8.82
CA PHE A 365 -13.24 -7.23 8.91
C PHE A 365 -12.06 -7.00 7.95
N ASN A 366 -12.16 -6.02 7.04
CA ASN A 366 -11.07 -5.62 6.16
C ASN A 366 -10.21 -4.52 6.79
N ILE A 367 -10.86 -3.53 7.45
CA ILE A 367 -10.19 -2.39 8.08
C ILE A 367 -10.45 -2.44 9.59
N ARG A 368 -9.40 -2.70 10.36
CA ARG A 368 -9.50 -3.06 11.77
C ARG A 368 -8.65 -2.21 12.70
N ALA A 369 -9.16 -2.02 13.92
CA ALA A 369 -8.39 -1.41 14.99
C ALA A 369 -7.52 -2.48 15.68
N GLY A 370 -6.24 -2.18 15.89
CA GLY A 370 -5.31 -3.09 16.54
C GLY A 370 -3.86 -2.63 16.46
N ASN A 371 -3.02 -3.12 17.37
CA ASN A 371 -1.60 -2.83 17.37
C ASN A 371 -0.88 -3.76 16.40
N THR A 372 -0.46 -3.23 15.25
CA THR A 372 0.30 -3.97 14.23
C THR A 372 1.51 -4.73 14.79
N LEU A 373 2.12 -4.22 15.87
CA LEU A 373 3.32 -4.79 16.47
C LEU A 373 3.06 -5.84 17.54
N VAL A 374 1.84 -5.94 18.08
CA VAL A 374 1.51 -6.86 19.17
C VAL A 374 0.48 -7.85 18.70
N GLY A 375 0.77 -9.14 18.84
CA GLY A 375 -0.09 -10.21 18.34
C GLY A 375 0.72 -11.26 17.60
N PHE A 376 0.07 -12.39 17.33
CA PHE A 376 0.66 -13.49 16.58
C PHE A 376 0.48 -13.23 15.08
N ALA A 377 1.58 -13.13 14.34
CA ALA A 377 1.60 -13.03 12.90
C ALA A 377 1.68 -14.36 12.18
N THR A 378 2.35 -15.35 12.76
CA THR A 378 2.53 -16.65 12.12
C THR A 378 2.11 -17.81 13.01
N ARG A 379 1.85 -18.94 12.37
CA ARG A 379 1.59 -20.22 13.02
C ARG A 379 2.70 -20.60 14.00
N GLU A 380 3.95 -20.35 13.64
CA GLU A 380 5.14 -20.67 14.43
C GLU A 380 5.20 -19.83 15.71
N GLU A 381 4.71 -18.60 15.70
CA GLU A 381 4.62 -17.79 16.92
C GLU A 381 3.59 -18.37 17.89
N VAL A 382 2.40 -18.78 17.41
CA VAL A 382 1.37 -19.42 18.25
C VAL A 382 1.88 -20.75 18.81
N GLN A 383 2.49 -21.59 17.98
CA GLN A 383 3.07 -22.87 18.39
C GLN A 383 4.13 -22.69 19.49
N ARG A 384 5.00 -21.70 19.34
CA ARG A 384 6.04 -21.39 20.32
C ARG A 384 5.45 -20.95 21.66
N ALA A 385 4.42 -20.10 21.63
CA ALA A 385 3.72 -19.63 22.81
C ALA A 385 3.11 -20.79 23.61
N LEU A 386 2.58 -21.82 22.94
CA LEU A 386 2.06 -23.03 23.58
C LEU A 386 3.18 -23.83 24.25
N THR A 387 4.28 -24.07 23.53
CA THR A 387 5.41 -24.89 24.03
C THR A 387 6.14 -24.23 25.19
N THR A 388 6.39 -22.91 25.13
CA THR A 388 7.09 -22.19 26.22
C THR A 388 6.34 -22.26 27.55
N GLN A 389 5.01 -22.38 27.54
CA GLN A 389 4.20 -22.40 28.76
C GLN A 389 4.32 -23.69 29.58
N ARG A 390 4.79 -24.79 28.97
CA ARG A 390 4.82 -26.11 29.63
C ARG A 390 6.20 -26.56 30.08
N VAL A 391 7.26 -25.84 29.69
CA VAL A 391 8.67 -26.15 30.04
C VAL A 391 9.10 -25.46 31.36
N ALA A 392 8.22 -24.73 32.03
CA ALA A 392 8.47 -24.12 33.35
C ALA A 392 8.44 -25.12 34.53
N GLY A 393 8.38 -26.43 34.27
CA GLY A 393 8.46 -27.53 35.24
C GLY A 393 9.47 -28.60 34.82
N ASP A 394 10.10 -29.23 35.81
CA ASP A 394 11.25 -30.13 35.66
C ASP A 394 10.92 -31.46 34.93
N VAL A 395 11.98 -32.08 34.39
CA VAL A 395 12.12 -33.48 33.91
C VAL A 395 11.94 -33.80 32.40
N HIS A 396 13.04 -34.34 31.85
CA HIS A 396 13.29 -34.84 30.49
C HIS A 396 12.33 -35.95 29.95
N GLN A 397 11.43 -36.51 30.77
CA GLN A 397 10.46 -37.53 30.34
C GLN A 397 9.07 -36.96 29.99
N ALA A 398 8.78 -35.71 30.35
CA ALA A 398 7.50 -35.05 30.04
C ALA A 398 7.44 -34.45 28.62
N LYS A 399 8.57 -34.38 27.90
CA LYS A 399 8.64 -33.70 26.60
C LYS A 399 7.73 -34.33 25.54
N MET A 400 7.71 -35.66 25.41
CA MET A 400 6.99 -36.32 24.30
C MET A 400 5.45 -36.20 24.43
N LEU A 401 4.90 -36.38 25.63
CA LEU A 401 3.46 -36.19 25.89
C LEU A 401 3.02 -34.72 25.79
N VAL A 402 3.89 -33.78 26.18
CA VAL A 402 3.63 -32.34 26.05
C VAL A 402 3.60 -31.90 24.58
N PHE A 403 4.46 -32.45 23.73
CA PHE A 403 4.46 -32.17 22.29
C PHE A 403 3.16 -32.63 21.61
N ASP A 404 2.67 -33.84 21.93
CA ASP A 404 1.44 -34.37 21.33
C ASP A 404 0.21 -33.50 21.68
N GLU A 405 0.12 -32.99 22.92
CA GLU A 405 -0.97 -32.12 23.34
C GLU A 405 -0.88 -30.69 22.78
N ASP A 406 0.33 -30.14 22.61
CA ASP A 406 0.55 -28.82 22.01
C ASP A 406 0.17 -28.84 20.52
N GLU A 407 0.55 -29.90 19.81
CA GLU A 407 0.12 -30.11 18.43
C GLU A 407 -1.39 -30.22 18.31
N GLU A 408 -2.05 -30.98 19.20
CA GLU A 408 -3.50 -31.11 19.18
C GLU A 408 -4.20 -29.76 19.46
N THR A 409 -3.65 -28.96 20.37
CA THR A 409 -4.13 -27.61 20.64
C THR A 409 -3.98 -26.71 19.40
N MET A 410 -2.83 -26.78 18.71
CA MET A 410 -2.62 -26.04 17.48
C MET A 410 -3.59 -26.46 16.37
N ARG A 411 -3.80 -27.76 16.16
CA ARG A 411 -4.77 -28.25 15.17
C ARG A 411 -6.17 -27.69 15.46
N ARG A 412 -6.60 -27.69 16.72
CA ARG A 412 -7.87 -27.08 17.12
C ARG A 412 -7.93 -25.59 16.82
N ILE A 413 -6.85 -24.85 17.07
CA ILE A 413 -6.78 -23.41 16.75
C ILE A 413 -6.89 -23.19 15.24
N GLU A 414 -6.18 -23.98 14.43
CA GLU A 414 -6.21 -23.93 12.97
C GLU A 414 -7.59 -24.30 12.41
N GLU A 415 -8.23 -25.33 12.93
CA GLU A 415 -9.59 -25.72 12.54
C GLU A 415 -10.60 -24.60 12.80
N LYS A 416 -10.55 -24.00 14.00
CA LYS A 416 -11.40 -22.85 14.35
C LYS A 416 -11.08 -21.63 13.47
N ALA A 417 -9.81 -21.35 13.20
CA ALA A 417 -9.41 -20.23 12.33
C ALA A 417 -9.90 -20.46 10.89
N GLY A 418 -9.81 -21.69 10.38
CA GLY A 418 -10.39 -22.07 9.09
C GLY A 418 -11.91 -21.99 9.04
N ASP A 419 -12.61 -22.30 10.14
CA ASP A 419 -14.05 -22.07 10.26
C ASP A 419 -14.43 -20.58 10.23
N ILE A 420 -13.65 -19.74 10.92
CA ILE A 420 -13.81 -18.28 10.90
C ILE A 420 -13.60 -17.75 9.48
N ASP A 421 -12.53 -18.19 8.81
CA ASP A 421 -12.21 -17.78 7.45
C ASP A 421 -13.29 -18.17 6.43
N ARG A 422 -13.79 -19.41 6.49
CA ARG A 422 -14.93 -19.84 5.65
C ARG A 422 -16.17 -18.96 5.85
N LEU A 423 -16.42 -18.58 7.10
CA LEU A 423 -17.55 -17.71 7.44
C LEU A 423 -17.32 -16.26 6.95
N PHE A 424 -16.09 -15.78 6.98
CA PHE A 424 -15.69 -14.50 6.40
C PHE A 424 -15.81 -14.49 4.87
N VAL A 425 -15.38 -15.55 4.17
CA VAL A 425 -15.56 -15.71 2.72
C VAL A 425 -17.04 -15.70 2.35
N LEU A 426 -17.87 -16.46 3.06
CA LEU A 426 -19.33 -16.44 2.87
C LEU A 426 -19.91 -15.04 3.10
N PHE A 427 -19.51 -14.38 4.19
CA PHE A 427 -19.93 -13.02 4.51
C PHE A 427 -19.59 -12.04 3.38
N ARG A 428 -18.39 -12.14 2.81
CA ARG A 428 -17.94 -11.32 1.67
C ARG A 428 -18.75 -11.62 0.41
N GLU A 429 -18.95 -12.88 0.05
CA GLU A 429 -19.73 -13.31 -1.11
C GLU A 429 -21.19 -12.85 -1.07
N MET A 430 -21.79 -12.76 0.12
CA MET A 430 -23.14 -12.22 0.29
C MET A 430 -23.25 -10.75 -0.11
N GLN A 431 -22.18 -9.96 0.05
CA GLN A 431 -22.17 -8.52 -0.29
C GLN A 431 -22.10 -8.25 -1.79
N SER A 432 -21.56 -9.20 -2.55
CA SER A 432 -21.47 -9.14 -4.02
C SER A 432 -22.79 -9.45 -4.72
N LYS A 433 -23.80 -9.95 -3.99
CA LYS A 433 -25.14 -10.25 -4.52
C LYS A 433 -26.05 -9.03 -4.36
N HIS A 434 -26.77 -8.68 -5.43
CA HIS A 434 -27.76 -7.59 -5.41
C HIS A 434 -28.94 -7.89 -4.45
N ASP A 435 -29.44 -9.13 -4.43
CA ASP A 435 -30.60 -9.55 -3.63
C ASP A 435 -30.19 -10.23 -2.31
N MET A 436 -29.35 -9.58 -1.50
CA MET A 436 -28.90 -10.12 -0.22
C MET A 436 -30.01 -10.16 0.83
N ASP A 437 -30.24 -11.33 1.45
CA ASP A 437 -31.12 -11.45 2.62
C ASP A 437 -30.47 -10.75 3.83
N SER A 438 -31.04 -9.61 4.21
CA SER A 438 -30.52 -8.78 5.31
C SER A 438 -30.55 -9.50 6.66
N GLY A 439 -31.48 -10.44 6.87
CA GLY A 439 -31.60 -11.22 8.10
C GLY A 439 -30.49 -12.25 8.24
N GLU A 440 -30.25 -13.01 7.16
CA GLU A 440 -29.13 -13.96 7.07
C GLU A 440 -27.79 -13.23 7.20
N PHE A 441 -27.61 -12.13 6.47
CA PHE A 441 -26.38 -11.32 6.51
C PHE A 441 -26.05 -10.83 7.93
N ALA A 442 -27.05 -10.27 8.63
CA ALA A 442 -26.88 -9.83 10.01
C ALA A 442 -26.58 -10.99 10.97
N ALA A 443 -27.14 -12.18 10.73
CA ALA A 443 -26.85 -13.37 11.52
C ALA A 443 -25.41 -13.87 11.30
N THR A 444 -24.97 -13.95 10.04
CA THR A 444 -23.60 -14.31 9.65
C THR A 444 -22.59 -13.33 10.25
N LYS A 445 -22.83 -12.02 10.16
CA LYS A 445 -21.98 -10.99 10.79
C LYS A 445 -21.85 -11.19 12.30
N ARG A 446 -22.97 -11.44 13.00
CA ARG A 446 -22.94 -11.70 14.46
C ARG A 446 -22.16 -12.96 14.80
N ALA A 447 -22.37 -14.04 14.06
CA ALA A 447 -21.66 -15.30 14.26
C ALA A 447 -20.15 -15.13 14.02
N LEU A 448 -19.75 -14.39 12.98
CA LEU A 448 -18.36 -14.10 12.68
C LEU A 448 -17.70 -13.28 13.80
N ARG A 449 -18.32 -12.16 14.23
CA ARG A 449 -17.83 -11.36 15.36
C ARG A 449 -17.70 -12.18 16.64
N GLN A 450 -18.68 -13.04 16.92
CA GLN A 450 -18.64 -13.88 18.12
C GLN A 450 -17.47 -14.87 18.08
N ARG A 451 -17.35 -15.67 17.02
CA ARG A 451 -16.29 -16.69 16.90
C ARG A 451 -14.90 -16.08 16.91
N LEU A 452 -14.75 -14.94 16.23
CA LEU A 452 -13.49 -14.21 16.19
C LEU A 452 -13.13 -13.64 17.56
N GLY A 453 -14.09 -13.03 18.27
CA GLY A 453 -13.87 -12.57 19.65
C GLY A 453 -13.51 -13.70 20.62
N GLU A 454 -14.16 -14.86 20.52
CA GLU A 454 -13.82 -16.05 21.31
C GLU A 454 -12.39 -16.54 21.02
N MET A 455 -11.97 -16.52 19.75
CA MET A 455 -10.61 -16.87 19.35
C MET A 455 -9.58 -15.84 19.82
N GLU A 456 -9.86 -14.55 19.67
CA GLU A 456 -9.02 -13.46 20.18
C GLU A 456 -8.84 -13.58 21.70
N GLU A 457 -9.90 -13.86 22.46
CA GLU A 457 -9.80 -14.09 23.91
C GLU A 457 -8.92 -15.29 24.26
N GLU A 458 -9.02 -16.39 23.50
CA GLU A 458 -8.18 -17.58 23.66
C GLU A 458 -6.70 -17.24 23.39
N LEU A 459 -6.39 -16.61 22.26
CA LEU A 459 -5.02 -16.24 21.87
C LEU A 459 -4.41 -15.16 22.78
N ASN A 460 -5.20 -14.21 23.25
CA ASN A 460 -4.76 -13.18 24.18
C ASN A 460 -4.26 -13.77 25.50
N ARG A 461 -4.88 -14.85 25.99
CA ARG A 461 -4.42 -15.54 27.21
C ARG A 461 -3.05 -16.19 26.99
N TYR A 462 -2.80 -16.73 25.80
CA TYR A 462 -1.48 -17.28 25.47
C TYR A 462 -0.44 -16.18 25.33
N LEU A 463 -0.77 -15.11 24.61
CA LEU A 463 0.12 -13.98 24.36
C LEU A 463 0.48 -13.23 25.65
N ALA A 464 -0.48 -12.94 26.53
CA ALA A 464 -0.23 -12.22 27.78
C ALA A 464 0.89 -12.83 28.64
N ARG A 465 1.03 -14.16 28.61
CA ARG A 465 2.08 -14.88 29.35
C ARG A 465 3.48 -14.56 28.80
N GLU A 466 3.63 -14.35 27.50
CA GLU A 466 4.90 -13.91 26.90
C GLU A 466 5.31 -12.51 27.37
N TYR A 467 4.32 -11.69 27.77
CA TYR A 467 4.51 -10.38 28.38
C TYR A 467 4.65 -10.46 29.91
N SER A 468 4.81 -11.67 30.47
CA SER A 468 4.86 -11.92 31.91
C SER A 468 3.60 -11.46 32.66
N VAL A 469 2.44 -11.45 31.98
CA VAL A 469 1.14 -11.14 32.56
C VAL A 469 0.36 -12.44 32.77
N ASP A 470 -0.05 -12.69 34.01
CA ASP A 470 -0.90 -13.85 34.34
C ASP A 470 -2.36 -13.59 33.92
N PRO A 471 -2.93 -14.34 32.96
CA PRO A 471 -4.32 -14.19 32.54
C PRO A 471 -5.34 -14.51 33.65
N ALA A 472 -4.94 -15.23 34.70
CA ALA A 472 -5.81 -15.46 35.86
C ALA A 472 -5.98 -14.21 36.72
N ASN A 473 -5.01 -13.29 36.68
CA ASN A 473 -5.13 -11.98 37.29
C ASN A 473 -5.90 -11.03 36.37
N LYS A 474 -7.23 -11.02 36.53
CA LYS A 474 -8.17 -10.25 35.71
C LYS A 474 -7.78 -8.77 35.56
N ALA A 475 -7.39 -8.10 36.65
CA ALA A 475 -7.04 -6.68 36.61
C ALA A 475 -5.76 -6.41 35.81
N ALA A 476 -4.73 -7.25 35.98
CA ALA A 476 -3.49 -7.14 35.22
C ALA A 476 -3.71 -7.45 33.73
N PHE A 477 -4.50 -8.48 33.44
CA PHE A 477 -4.84 -8.88 32.08
C PHE A 477 -5.65 -7.80 31.34
N GLU A 478 -6.69 -7.24 31.96
CA GLU A 478 -7.49 -6.14 31.37
C GLU A 478 -6.65 -4.88 31.14
N MET A 479 -5.75 -4.55 32.06
CA MET A 479 -4.82 -3.43 31.88
C MET A 479 -3.85 -3.67 30.72
N TRP A 480 -3.33 -4.90 30.60
CA TRP A 480 -2.47 -5.29 29.48
C TRP A 480 -3.22 -5.22 28.14
N LEU A 481 -4.42 -5.78 28.04
CA LEU A 481 -5.26 -5.70 26.84
C LEU A 481 -5.49 -4.25 26.40
N LYS A 482 -5.88 -3.37 27.34
CA LYS A 482 -6.14 -1.95 27.06
C LYS A 482 -4.90 -1.20 26.55
N SER A 483 -3.74 -1.52 27.09
CA SER A 483 -2.48 -0.83 26.77
C SER A 483 -1.84 -1.35 25.49
N HIS A 484 -1.86 -2.66 25.29
CA HIS A 484 -1.11 -3.34 24.22
C HIS A 484 -1.95 -3.56 22.96
N GLN A 485 -3.28 -3.60 23.07
CA GLN A 485 -4.24 -3.76 21.97
C GLN A 485 -3.84 -4.85 20.96
N PRO A 486 -3.72 -6.12 21.39
CA PRO A 486 -3.20 -7.18 20.52
C PRO A 486 -4.04 -7.38 19.26
N PHE A 487 -3.37 -7.59 18.13
CA PHE A 487 -3.94 -7.89 16.84
C PHE A 487 -3.33 -9.18 16.28
N HIS A 488 -4.08 -10.28 16.34
CA HIS A 488 -3.60 -11.60 15.96
C HIS A 488 -3.73 -11.84 14.45
N TRP A 489 -2.84 -11.25 13.64
CA TRP A 489 -2.85 -11.37 12.17
C TRP A 489 -3.13 -12.79 11.67
N PHE A 490 -2.51 -13.80 12.31
CA PHE A 490 -2.67 -15.22 11.97
C PHE A 490 -4.14 -15.66 11.87
N VAL A 491 -5.02 -15.16 12.74
CA VAL A 491 -6.45 -15.49 12.72
C VAL A 491 -7.25 -14.45 11.95
N GLU A 492 -6.90 -13.17 12.12
CA GLU A 492 -7.62 -12.04 11.53
C GLU A 492 -7.68 -12.11 10.01
N PHE A 493 -6.59 -12.57 9.40
CA PHE A 493 -6.44 -12.75 7.96
C PHE A 493 -6.00 -14.18 7.63
N PHE A 494 -6.57 -15.17 8.32
CA PHE A 494 -6.16 -16.57 8.21
C PHE A 494 -6.10 -17.08 6.77
N GLY A 495 -7.14 -16.88 5.96
CA GLY A 495 -7.17 -17.35 4.58
C GLY A 495 -6.09 -16.73 3.68
N ILE A 496 -5.72 -15.47 3.92
CA ILE A 496 -4.65 -14.76 3.18
C ILE A 496 -3.29 -15.30 3.61
N LEU A 497 -3.03 -15.38 4.92
CA LEU A 497 -1.74 -15.85 5.44
C LEU A 497 -1.50 -17.35 5.18
N GLN A 498 -2.56 -18.17 5.10
CA GLN A 498 -2.45 -19.56 4.66
C GLN A 498 -2.11 -19.71 3.16
N GLN A 499 -2.43 -18.70 2.35
CA GLN A 499 -2.09 -18.68 0.92
C GLN A 499 -0.68 -18.15 0.64
N GLY A 500 0.03 -17.69 1.67
CA GLY A 500 1.42 -17.26 1.59
C GLY A 500 1.66 -15.84 2.14
N GLY A 501 0.62 -15.01 2.18
CA GLY A 501 0.69 -13.65 2.69
C GLY A 501 -0.16 -12.68 1.89
N PHE A 502 0.00 -11.38 2.16
CA PHE A 502 -0.57 -10.32 1.34
C PHE A 502 0.22 -10.12 0.07
N ASP A 503 -0.49 -9.92 -1.03
CA ASP A 503 0.10 -9.72 -2.37
C ASP A 503 0.87 -8.40 -2.44
N VAL A 504 0.33 -7.35 -1.83
CA VAL A 504 0.93 -6.02 -1.81
C VAL A 504 0.84 -5.42 -0.40
N ILE A 505 1.96 -4.96 0.14
CA ILE A 505 2.01 -4.19 1.40
C ILE A 505 2.58 -2.81 1.14
N ILE A 506 1.77 -1.78 1.39
CA ILE A 506 2.12 -0.37 1.21
C ILE A 506 1.85 0.43 2.48
N GLY A 507 2.58 1.52 2.74
CA GLY A 507 2.24 2.36 3.88
C GLY A 507 3.26 3.41 4.31
N ASN A 508 2.85 4.18 5.32
CA ASN A 508 3.69 5.14 6.04
C ASN A 508 3.68 4.82 7.54
N PRO A 509 4.57 3.92 8.02
CA PRO A 509 4.59 3.54 9.42
C PRO A 509 5.06 4.70 10.34
N PRO A 510 4.73 4.69 11.64
CA PRO A 510 4.98 5.83 12.53
C PRO A 510 6.47 6.07 12.82
N TYR A 511 6.91 7.33 12.77
CA TYR A 511 8.30 7.73 13.02
C TYR A 511 8.54 8.09 14.48
N VAL A 512 8.26 7.16 15.38
CA VAL A 512 8.32 7.39 16.83
C VAL A 512 9.41 6.54 17.47
N GLU A 513 10.27 7.18 18.27
CA GLU A 513 11.22 6.45 19.09
C GLU A 513 10.51 5.54 20.08
N TYR A 514 10.89 4.26 20.11
CA TYR A 514 10.27 3.25 20.96
C TYR A 514 10.32 3.62 22.45
N ARG A 515 11.31 4.41 22.89
CA ARG A 515 11.39 4.93 24.27
C ARG A 515 10.17 5.77 24.69
N LEU A 516 9.52 6.45 23.75
CA LEU A 516 8.33 7.24 24.03
C LEU A 516 7.10 6.35 24.22
N VAL A 517 7.03 5.28 23.43
CA VAL A 517 5.90 4.35 23.35
C VAL A 517 5.94 3.30 24.47
N ARG A 518 7.13 2.89 24.90
CA ARG A 518 7.33 1.91 25.99
C ARG A 518 6.81 2.35 27.36
N LYS A 519 6.32 3.58 27.48
CA LYS A 519 5.57 4.08 28.64
C LYS A 519 4.11 3.61 28.66
N THR A 520 3.58 3.28 27.47
CA THR A 520 2.21 2.81 27.26
C THR A 520 2.16 1.30 27.15
N TYR A 521 2.94 0.72 26.23
CA TYR A 521 3.04 -0.73 26.04
C TYR A 521 4.48 -1.15 25.79
N ILE A 522 4.88 -2.32 26.27
CA ILE A 522 6.24 -2.82 26.11
C ILE A 522 6.22 -4.01 25.15
N LEU A 523 7.19 -4.10 24.26
CA LEU A 523 7.46 -5.27 23.44
C LEU A 523 8.44 -6.19 24.20
N PRO A 524 8.23 -7.52 24.18
CA PRO A 524 9.17 -8.49 24.71
C PRO A 524 10.55 -8.36 24.04
N PRO A 525 11.65 -8.59 24.78
CA PRO A 525 12.99 -8.51 24.22
C PRO A 525 13.18 -9.57 23.12
N ASN A 526 13.90 -9.22 22.06
CA ASN A 526 14.12 -10.09 20.88
C ASN A 526 12.86 -10.49 20.12
N LEU A 527 11.71 -9.82 20.32
CA LEU A 527 10.54 -10.02 19.47
C LEU A 527 10.84 -9.63 18.01
N TYR A 528 11.63 -8.56 17.83
CA TYR A 528 12.04 -8.04 16.52
C TYR A 528 13.57 -7.99 16.43
N LYS A 529 14.15 -8.46 15.32
CA LYS A 529 15.58 -8.33 15.03
C LYS A 529 16.00 -6.86 14.89
N SER A 530 15.07 -6.01 14.49
CA SER A 530 15.25 -4.57 14.30
C SER A 530 15.18 -3.77 15.61
N GLU A 531 15.08 -4.40 16.79
CA GLU A 531 14.99 -3.75 18.13
C GLU A 531 16.01 -2.62 18.33
N LEU A 532 17.24 -2.79 17.81
CA LEU A 532 18.33 -1.82 17.94
C LEU A 532 18.08 -0.48 17.24
N VAL A 533 17.21 -0.43 16.22
CA VAL A 533 16.82 0.83 15.56
C VAL A 533 16.09 1.74 16.54
N ALA A 534 15.36 1.15 17.49
CA ALA A 534 14.61 1.83 18.54
C ALA A 534 13.60 2.87 18.01
N ASN A 535 13.04 2.62 16.83
CA ASN A 535 11.97 3.43 16.21
C ASN A 535 10.90 2.51 15.62
N LEU A 536 9.63 2.85 15.79
CA LEU A 536 8.51 1.98 15.43
C LEU A 536 8.46 1.61 13.94
N TYR A 537 8.89 2.51 13.03
CA TYR A 537 8.88 2.21 11.60
C TYR A 537 9.66 0.92 11.28
N ALA A 538 10.76 0.67 12.01
CA ALA A 538 11.60 -0.50 11.79
C ALA A 538 10.87 -1.80 12.16
N PHE A 539 10.13 -1.78 13.27
CA PHE A 539 9.33 -2.94 13.71
C PHE A 539 8.17 -3.19 12.74
N CYS A 540 7.55 -2.12 12.20
CA CYS A 540 6.47 -2.24 11.23
C CYS A 540 6.98 -2.82 9.90
N MET A 541 8.15 -2.40 9.43
CA MET A 541 8.79 -2.97 8.24
C MET A 541 9.11 -4.46 8.44
N GLU A 542 9.71 -4.83 9.58
CA GLU A 542 10.00 -6.24 9.88
C GLU A 542 8.72 -7.07 10.01
N ARG A 543 7.67 -6.54 10.65
CA ARG A 543 6.36 -7.21 10.71
C ARG A 543 5.77 -7.40 9.31
N SER A 544 5.90 -6.42 8.42
CA SER A 544 5.42 -6.50 7.05
C SER A 544 6.14 -7.60 6.25
N CYS A 545 7.45 -7.79 6.46
CA CYS A 545 8.20 -8.92 5.89
C CYS A 545 7.67 -10.30 6.34
N MET A 546 6.95 -10.38 7.46
CA MET A 546 6.34 -11.62 7.95
C MET A 546 4.92 -11.85 7.39
N LEU A 547 4.31 -10.79 6.85
CA LEU A 547 2.92 -10.79 6.37
C LEU A 547 2.84 -10.81 4.84
N ILE A 548 3.92 -10.49 4.14
CA ILE A 548 3.96 -10.42 2.68
C ILE A 548 4.07 -11.81 2.06
N ASP A 549 3.39 -12.00 0.93
CA ASP A 549 3.53 -13.19 0.12
C ASP A 549 4.95 -13.34 -0.45
N SER A 550 5.34 -14.57 -0.74
CA SER A 550 6.65 -14.92 -1.30
C SER A 550 6.91 -14.43 -2.73
N GLU A 551 5.85 -14.03 -3.44
CA GLU A 551 5.85 -13.36 -4.75
C GLU A 551 5.18 -11.97 -4.67
N GLY A 552 5.07 -11.42 -3.46
CA GLY A 552 4.40 -10.15 -3.19
C GLY A 552 5.29 -8.91 -3.34
N TRP A 553 4.67 -7.74 -3.39
CA TRP A 553 5.34 -6.44 -3.54
C TRP A 553 5.20 -5.57 -2.29
N PHE A 554 6.28 -4.89 -1.93
CA PHE A 554 6.38 -4.05 -0.73
C PHE A 554 6.73 -2.62 -1.10
N GLY A 555 6.14 -1.63 -0.42
CA GLY A 555 6.48 -0.23 -0.62
C GLY A 555 6.17 0.65 0.60
N MET A 556 7.20 1.20 1.25
CA MET A 556 6.99 2.10 2.40
C MET A 556 7.84 3.36 2.33
N ILE A 557 7.28 4.46 2.82
CA ILE A 557 8.03 5.70 3.08
C ILE A 557 8.47 5.75 4.54
N VAL A 558 9.79 5.83 4.75
CA VAL A 558 10.43 5.71 6.07
C VAL A 558 11.63 6.65 6.22
N PRO A 559 12.16 6.88 7.43
CA PRO A 559 13.41 7.62 7.59
C PRO A 559 14.59 7.02 6.81
N THR A 560 15.41 7.87 6.17
CA THR A 560 16.59 7.45 5.36
C THR A 560 17.61 6.61 6.15
N GLY A 561 17.51 6.62 7.48
CA GLY A 561 18.34 5.80 8.34
C GLY A 561 18.29 4.30 8.03
N VAL A 562 17.22 3.82 7.39
CA VAL A 562 17.11 2.44 6.90
C VAL A 562 18.30 2.03 6.03
N LEU A 563 18.86 2.92 5.20
CA LEU A 563 19.96 2.57 4.27
C LEU A 563 21.36 2.61 4.91
N GLY A 564 21.55 3.45 5.93
CA GLY A 564 22.88 3.88 6.36
C GLY A 564 23.18 3.85 7.87
N LEU A 565 22.17 3.73 8.74
CA LEU A 565 22.41 3.67 10.18
C LEU A 565 22.95 2.30 10.58
N ASP A 566 24.00 2.28 11.40
CA ASP A 566 24.60 1.03 11.90
C ASP A 566 23.58 0.20 12.70
N LYS A 567 22.72 0.87 13.46
CA LYS A 567 21.62 0.24 14.22
C LYS A 567 20.56 -0.45 13.35
N ALA A 568 20.46 -0.09 12.07
CA ALA A 568 19.52 -0.66 11.11
C ALA A 568 20.11 -1.81 10.27
N SER A 569 21.30 -2.31 10.62
CA SER A 569 21.94 -3.44 9.92
C SER A 569 21.06 -4.69 9.90
N MET A 570 20.49 -5.07 11.06
CA MET A 570 19.61 -6.23 11.17
C MET A 570 18.31 -6.04 10.39
N LEU A 571 17.74 -4.83 10.39
CA LEU A 571 16.56 -4.53 9.57
C LEU A 571 16.88 -4.68 8.08
N ARG A 572 18.00 -4.12 7.61
CA ARG A 572 18.44 -4.28 6.21
C ARG A 572 18.67 -5.74 5.87
N GLU A 573 19.22 -6.54 6.79
CA GLU A 573 19.39 -7.96 6.56
C GLU A 573 18.06 -8.67 6.37
N VAL A 574 17.04 -8.37 7.18
CA VAL A 574 15.68 -8.88 7.00
C VAL A 574 15.12 -8.46 5.65
N LEU A 575 15.13 -7.17 5.32
CA LEU A 575 14.59 -6.66 4.05
C LEU A 575 15.25 -7.33 2.84
N LEU A 576 16.58 -7.42 2.84
CA LEU A 576 17.34 -8.03 1.75
C LEU A 576 17.28 -9.57 1.75
N GLN A 577 16.80 -10.21 2.82
CA GLN A 577 16.46 -11.64 2.82
C GLN A 577 15.06 -11.88 2.25
N THR A 578 14.13 -10.94 2.44
CA THR A 578 12.76 -11.02 1.95
C THR A 578 12.64 -10.61 0.48
N PHE A 579 13.37 -9.58 0.05
CA PHE A 579 13.19 -8.95 -1.26
C PHE A 579 14.39 -9.20 -2.19
N GLY A 580 14.10 -9.77 -3.37
CA GLY A 580 15.08 -10.06 -4.41
C GLY A 580 15.52 -8.82 -5.18
N HIS A 581 14.54 -7.98 -5.57
CA HIS A 581 14.75 -6.67 -6.17
C HIS A 581 14.36 -5.59 -5.17
N ASN A 582 15.20 -4.54 -5.05
CA ASN A 582 15.05 -3.50 -4.03
C ASN A 582 15.27 -2.12 -4.65
N TYR A 583 14.30 -1.22 -4.50
CA TYR A 583 14.35 0.14 -5.04
C TYR A 583 14.33 1.14 -3.89
N CYS A 584 15.38 1.96 -3.77
CA CYS A 584 15.49 2.96 -2.70
C CYS A 584 15.67 4.37 -3.26
N SER A 585 14.67 5.23 -3.13
CA SER A 585 14.80 6.67 -3.45
C SER A 585 14.85 7.50 -2.18
N THR A 586 15.68 8.55 -2.14
CA THR A 586 15.90 9.32 -0.89
C THR A 586 15.77 10.82 -1.10
N TYR A 587 15.26 11.51 -0.08
CA TYR A 587 14.82 12.90 -0.22
C TYR A 587 15.38 13.77 0.90
N ALA A 588 15.89 14.94 0.51
CA ALA A 588 16.38 15.95 1.42
C ALA A 588 15.22 16.66 2.17
N ILE A 589 15.59 17.42 3.20
CA ILE A 589 14.70 18.35 3.91
C ILE A 589 14.93 19.82 3.50
N ARG A 590 15.99 20.06 2.72
CA ARG A 590 16.40 21.36 2.20
C ARG A 590 16.94 21.16 0.79
N PRO A 591 16.59 22.02 -0.19
CA PRO A 591 15.76 23.22 -0.07
C PRO A 591 14.28 22.99 0.27
N SER A 592 13.74 21.82 -0.03
CA SER A 592 12.34 21.44 0.27
C SER A 592 12.23 20.06 0.92
N LYS A 593 11.03 19.75 1.42
CA LYS A 593 10.72 18.54 2.20
C LYS A 593 9.45 17.87 1.71
N LEU A 594 9.35 16.56 1.85
CA LEU A 594 8.16 15.81 1.41
C LEU A 594 6.96 16.06 2.34
N PHE A 595 7.20 16.06 3.65
CA PHE A 595 6.15 16.28 4.66
C PHE A 595 6.20 17.69 5.22
N GLU A 596 5.07 18.38 5.15
CA GLU A 596 4.93 19.68 5.78
C GLU A 596 4.95 19.58 7.31
N GLY A 597 5.57 20.57 7.96
CA GLY A 597 5.61 20.63 9.42
C GLY A 597 6.65 19.74 10.12
N VAL A 598 7.35 18.84 9.42
CA VAL A 598 8.39 17.97 10.02
C VAL A 598 9.67 17.91 9.20
N ASP A 599 10.81 18.04 9.88
CA ASP A 599 12.14 17.97 9.28
C ASP A 599 12.70 16.54 9.37
N GLN A 600 12.19 15.66 8.52
CA GLN A 600 12.64 14.27 8.43
C GLN A 600 13.19 13.99 7.03
N ARG A 601 14.43 13.47 6.95
CA ARG A 601 14.97 12.90 5.70
C ARG A 601 14.34 11.54 5.49
N LEU A 602 13.84 11.31 4.28
CA LEU A 602 13.00 10.17 3.96
C LEU A 602 13.60 9.31 2.86
N CYS A 603 13.18 8.06 2.86
CA CYS A 603 13.45 7.05 1.87
C CYS A 603 12.12 6.41 1.50
N ILE A 604 11.83 6.29 0.21
CA ILE A 604 10.85 5.31 -0.26
C ILE A 604 11.64 4.03 -0.50
N TYR A 605 11.27 2.96 0.20
CA TYR A 605 11.83 1.63 0.03
C TYR A 605 10.76 0.75 -0.61
N MET A 606 11.03 0.24 -1.81
CA MET A 606 10.20 -0.74 -2.47
C MET A 606 10.97 -2.03 -2.69
N GLY A 607 10.29 -3.16 -2.69
CA GLY A 607 10.91 -4.44 -2.96
C GLY A 607 9.93 -5.49 -3.48
N GLU A 608 10.44 -6.36 -4.32
CA GLU A 608 9.73 -7.53 -4.84
C GLU A 608 10.20 -8.75 -4.06
N SER A 609 9.27 -9.50 -3.47
CA SER A 609 9.58 -10.79 -2.87
C SER A 609 9.77 -11.82 -3.98
N VAL A 610 10.87 -12.57 -3.92
CA VAL A 610 11.18 -13.59 -4.92
C VAL A 610 11.65 -14.84 -4.21
N VAL A 611 10.97 -15.97 -4.41
CA VAL A 611 11.43 -17.29 -3.96
C VAL A 611 12.68 -17.69 -4.76
N ARG A 612 13.88 -17.43 -4.22
CA ARG A 612 15.14 -17.83 -4.85
C ARG A 612 15.73 -19.10 -4.22
N LEU A 613 15.96 -20.12 -5.04
CA LEU A 613 16.76 -21.31 -4.70
C LEU A 613 18.26 -20.99 -4.90
N GLY A 614 18.89 -20.25 -3.98
CA GLY A 614 20.34 -20.02 -4.05
C GLY A 614 20.86 -18.76 -3.35
N LYS A 615 22.18 -18.56 -3.38
CA LYS A 615 22.90 -17.40 -2.82
C LYS A 615 23.12 -16.25 -3.84
N GLU A 616 22.42 -16.24 -4.97
CA GLU A 616 22.72 -15.31 -6.06
C GLU A 616 22.08 -13.91 -5.89
N LEU A 617 22.89 -12.93 -6.30
CA LEU A 617 22.83 -11.46 -6.23
C LEU A 617 21.46 -10.82 -5.94
N ARG A 618 21.42 -10.02 -4.87
CA ARG A 618 20.31 -9.11 -4.57
C ARG A 618 20.43 -7.89 -5.46
N ASP A 619 19.40 -7.62 -6.23
CA ASP A 619 19.39 -6.46 -7.11
C ASP A 619 18.94 -5.27 -6.28
N ILE A 620 19.86 -4.33 -6.09
CA ILE A 620 19.61 -3.11 -5.31
C ILE A 620 19.77 -1.95 -6.27
N CYS A 621 18.73 -1.15 -6.39
CA CYS A 621 18.72 0.05 -7.19
C CYS A 621 18.48 1.25 -6.30
N THR A 622 19.25 2.32 -6.50
CA THR A 622 19.09 3.57 -5.76
C THR A 622 18.93 4.75 -6.69
N THR A 623 18.29 5.82 -6.21
CA THR A 623 18.32 7.11 -6.91
C THR A 623 19.45 7.98 -6.39
N ARG A 624 19.70 9.10 -7.08
CA ARG A 624 20.42 10.22 -6.45
C ARG A 624 19.68 10.69 -5.20
N HIS A 625 20.42 11.25 -4.23
CA HIS A 625 19.77 11.93 -3.12
C HIS A 625 19.05 13.18 -3.66
N GLN A 626 17.72 13.18 -3.58
CA GLN A 626 16.91 14.22 -4.18
C GLN A 626 16.99 15.50 -3.35
N MET A 627 17.73 16.48 -3.85
CA MET A 627 17.71 17.87 -3.38
C MET A 627 16.91 18.68 -4.39
N TRP A 628 15.81 19.28 -3.94
CA TRP A 628 14.81 19.89 -4.81
C TRP A 628 14.18 21.11 -4.10
N SER A 629 13.61 22.00 -4.90
CA SER A 629 12.86 23.19 -4.52
C SER A 629 11.36 22.94 -4.62
N SER A 630 10.55 23.71 -3.90
CA SER A 630 9.10 23.51 -3.82
C SER A 630 8.39 23.59 -5.18
N GLY A 631 8.97 24.31 -6.13
CA GLY A 631 8.44 24.43 -7.49
C GLY A 631 8.60 23.15 -8.33
N GLU A 632 9.53 22.28 -7.95
CA GLU A 632 9.78 20.98 -8.60
C GLU A 632 8.89 19.86 -8.05
N ARG A 633 8.08 20.13 -7.02
CA ARG A 633 7.20 19.11 -6.42
C ARG A 633 6.36 18.33 -7.44
N PRO A 634 5.72 18.98 -8.43
CA PRO A 634 4.85 18.28 -9.39
C PRO A 634 5.60 17.27 -10.26
N THR A 635 6.88 17.48 -10.54
CA THR A 635 7.69 16.63 -11.44
C THR A 635 8.71 15.76 -10.70
N LEU A 636 8.84 15.93 -9.39
CA LEU A 636 9.85 15.28 -8.54
C LEU A 636 9.91 13.76 -8.73
N PHE A 637 8.75 13.09 -8.80
CA PHE A 637 8.68 11.64 -8.95
C PHE A 637 8.83 11.19 -10.41
N GLU A 638 8.35 11.98 -11.37
CA GLU A 638 8.48 11.71 -12.82
C GLU A 638 9.94 11.75 -13.28
N GLU A 639 10.77 12.57 -12.63
CA GLU A 639 12.18 12.76 -12.98
C GLU A 639 13.13 11.77 -12.29
N MET A 640 12.64 10.86 -11.45
CA MET A 640 13.53 9.94 -10.74
C MET A 640 14.16 8.92 -11.67
N GLU A 641 15.39 8.51 -11.37
CA GLU A 641 16.10 7.48 -12.12
C GLU A 641 16.77 6.54 -11.12
N TYR A 642 16.59 5.24 -11.34
CA TYR A 642 17.24 4.21 -10.55
C TYR A 642 18.51 3.73 -11.24
N HIS A 643 19.56 3.56 -10.44
CA HIS A 643 20.86 3.05 -10.87
C HIS A 643 21.24 1.86 -10.00
N SER A 644 22.01 0.93 -10.58
CA SER A 644 22.50 -0.23 -9.84
C SER A 644 23.35 0.19 -8.64
N SER A 645 23.14 -0.51 -7.54
CA SER A 645 23.82 -0.34 -6.27
C SER A 645 24.04 -1.70 -5.61
N PHE A 646 24.64 -1.70 -4.42
CA PHE A 646 25.06 -2.91 -3.76
C PHE A 646 25.02 -2.75 -2.24
N LEU A 647 24.93 -3.87 -1.52
CA LEU A 647 25.18 -3.86 -0.10
C LEU A 647 26.68 -3.81 0.13
N TYR A 648 27.17 -2.71 0.69
CA TYR A 648 28.54 -2.65 1.15
C TYR A 648 28.68 -3.56 2.37
N GLU A 649 29.15 -4.80 2.15
CA GLU A 649 29.11 -5.90 3.13
C GLU A 649 29.73 -5.57 4.49
N ARG A 650 30.77 -4.75 4.48
CA ARG A 650 31.56 -4.49 5.68
C ARG A 650 30.97 -3.41 6.60
N LEU A 651 30.47 -2.31 6.03
CA LEU A 651 29.70 -1.29 6.76
C LEU A 651 28.22 -1.66 6.88
N LYS A 652 27.77 -2.68 6.15
CA LYS A 652 26.37 -3.07 6.01
C LYS A 652 25.50 -1.88 5.59
N ARG A 653 25.91 -1.12 4.57
CA ARG A 653 25.21 0.09 4.08
C ARG A 653 24.90 -0.03 2.59
N ILE A 654 23.82 0.61 2.15
CA ILE A 654 23.48 0.71 0.73
C ILE A 654 23.93 2.10 0.24
N PRO A 655 24.95 2.19 -0.65
CA PRO A 655 25.35 3.46 -1.25
C PRO A 655 24.23 4.04 -2.12
N GLN A 656 24.13 5.37 -2.11
CA GLN A 656 23.20 6.10 -2.97
C GLN A 656 23.90 6.44 -4.29
N ILE A 657 23.84 5.52 -5.23
CA ILE A 657 24.32 5.71 -6.60
C ILE A 657 23.14 6.23 -7.41
N GLY A 658 23.33 7.35 -8.08
CA GLY A 658 22.23 8.09 -8.70
C GLY A 658 22.52 8.67 -10.07
N THR A 659 23.64 8.30 -10.66
CA THR A 659 24.01 8.71 -12.02
C THR A 659 24.80 7.59 -12.67
N PHE A 660 24.65 7.45 -13.98
CA PHE A 660 25.43 6.52 -14.78
C PHE A 660 26.94 6.77 -14.64
N GLN A 661 27.35 8.03 -14.51
CA GLN A 661 28.76 8.38 -14.29
C GLN A 661 29.27 7.85 -12.94
N ALA A 662 28.48 7.94 -11.86
CA ALA A 662 28.87 7.41 -10.56
C ALA A 662 29.01 5.89 -10.59
N GLU A 663 28.07 5.19 -11.21
CA GLU A 663 28.14 3.74 -11.44
C GLU A 663 29.41 3.37 -12.22
N LYS A 664 29.68 4.04 -13.35
CA LYS A 664 30.89 3.80 -14.15
C LYS A 664 32.19 4.15 -13.44
N ILE A 665 32.19 5.15 -12.56
CA ILE A 665 33.35 5.48 -11.71
C ILE A 665 33.61 4.32 -10.75
N ILE A 666 32.56 3.80 -10.11
CA ILE A 666 32.67 2.65 -9.21
C ILE A 666 33.20 1.42 -9.94
N GLU A 667 32.58 1.05 -11.07
CA GLU A 667 33.05 -0.08 -11.89
C GLU A 667 34.54 0.06 -12.27
N LYS A 668 34.96 1.26 -12.70
CA LYS A 668 36.36 1.53 -13.05
C LYS A 668 37.29 1.42 -11.86
N LEU A 669 36.88 1.90 -10.69
CA LEU A 669 37.67 1.78 -9.46
C LEU A 669 37.86 0.31 -9.06
N GLU A 670 36.84 -0.52 -9.28
CA GLU A 670 36.89 -1.94 -8.96
C GLU A 670 37.74 -2.73 -9.95
N ILE A 671 37.54 -2.49 -11.25
CA ILE A 671 38.30 -3.14 -12.33
C ILE A 671 39.78 -2.76 -12.27
N TYR A 672 40.09 -1.46 -12.12
CA TYR A 672 41.47 -0.96 -12.19
C TYR A 672 42.38 -1.61 -11.14
N ASN A 673 41.81 -1.95 -9.98
CA ASN A 673 42.58 -2.47 -8.88
C ASN A 673 42.39 -3.97 -8.63
N GLY A 674 41.44 -4.61 -9.34
CA GLY A 674 41.04 -5.99 -9.07
C GLY A 674 40.50 -6.17 -7.64
N LYS A 675 39.96 -5.10 -7.05
CA LYS A 675 39.50 -5.01 -5.66
C LYS A 675 38.18 -4.27 -5.62
N LEU A 676 37.18 -4.82 -4.94
CA LEU A 676 35.92 -4.12 -4.73
C LEU A 676 36.14 -2.84 -3.90
N ILE A 677 35.27 -1.83 -4.06
CA ILE A 677 35.36 -0.59 -3.24
C ILE A 677 35.37 -0.89 -1.73
N ASN A 678 34.76 -2.02 -1.34
CA ASN A 678 34.74 -2.47 0.04
C ASN A 678 36.08 -2.93 0.62
N GLU A 679 37.07 -3.21 -0.22
CA GLU A 679 38.40 -3.64 0.17
C GLU A 679 39.34 -2.46 0.49
N TYR A 680 38.96 -1.23 0.13
CA TYR A 680 39.77 -0.02 0.33
C TYR A 680 39.77 0.51 1.75
N TYR A 681 38.80 0.10 2.55
CA TYR A 681 38.62 0.60 3.91
C TYR A 681 39.13 -0.49 4.86
N SER A 682 39.88 -0.16 5.92
CA SER A 682 40.35 -1.09 6.98
C SER A 682 39.66 -0.78 8.32
N THR A 683 39.19 -1.79 9.07
CA THR A 683 38.55 -1.61 10.39
C THR A 683 39.61 -1.49 11.47
N GLU A 684 40.82 -1.92 11.15
CA GLU A 684 42.00 -1.69 11.94
C GLU A 684 42.38 -0.22 11.81
N SER A 685 42.79 0.38 12.92
CA SER A 685 43.32 1.74 12.92
C SER A 685 44.58 1.78 12.06
N THR A 686 44.44 2.24 10.82
CA THR A 686 45.59 2.58 9.98
C THR A 686 46.04 4.01 10.30
N GLY A 687 47.23 4.40 9.84
CA GLY A 687 47.66 5.81 9.91
C GLY A 687 46.84 6.75 9.01
N TYR A 688 45.87 6.24 8.27
CA TYR A 688 45.04 6.98 7.33
C TYR A 688 43.59 7.00 7.80
N LEU A 689 43.06 8.21 8.02
CA LEU A 689 41.67 8.46 8.40
C LEU A 689 40.96 9.17 7.24
N MET A 690 39.87 8.59 6.75
CA MET A 690 38.99 9.27 5.80
C MET A 690 37.89 9.99 6.58
N HIS A 691 38.01 11.30 6.72
CA HIS A 691 36.93 12.13 7.24
C HIS A 691 35.91 12.37 6.12
N TYR A 692 34.74 11.75 6.21
CA TYR A 692 33.58 12.18 5.42
C TYR A 692 32.68 13.02 6.33
N HIS A 693 32.27 14.18 5.83
CA HIS A 693 31.37 15.06 6.56
C HIS A 693 29.98 14.43 6.57
N ARG A 694 29.40 14.26 7.76
CA ARG A 694 28.07 13.69 7.97
C ARG A 694 26.97 14.70 7.70
#